data_AF-A0A316Q4W4-F1
#
_entry.id   AF-A0A316Q4W4-F1
#
_cell.length_a   1.000
_cell.length_b   1.000
_cell.length_c   1.000
_cell.angle_alpha   90.00
_cell.angle_beta   90.00
_cell.angle_gamma   90.00
#
_symmetry.space_group_name_H-M   'P 1'
#
loop_
_entity.id
_entity.type
_entity.pdbx_description
1 polymer ?
#
loop_
_entity_poly.entity_id
_entity_poly.type
_entity_poly.pdbx_seq_one_letter_code
_entity_poly.pdbx_strand_id
1 'polypeptide(L)'
;MICIDPGHGGSESGTVVVDGSLEKNMNLKIAMYLKEELEQYKNVKVVMTRASDVYVSLQDRAKIAANAGATALVSIHINATGWGTQSSVSGAEVYYPHANYNAAVSETGKNLAQNILNELVGLGLNNLGIKVKYVYDTNTGEPAHDPAYDYPDGSVGDYYGVIRYSKELGVAGIIVEHAMSDNWNDFNNFLSSDAKLKNLGIADATGIAKAFGLQKIDRNYLNQLALQYKNTIKDGTYSLSVNGDSKVVSVENASTSDNANIIMQNNATSDYQGWRIINNDSGYVSIQNVYSGKVLSINNGAESTICQKNPNLSYDSLWIIQPNGSGYKIVSASNIENYLNISSEKVVLGNDSSQVWIFKSYSQNISSILYRAHVQDIGWQSWVQNGDTAGTTGKNKGIEAINLKLSENIAGGIEYQAHVENIGWQDWVSNGQLSGTTGKNLQMEAVRIKLTGDAEKKYDVYYRAHAQEFGWLDWAKNGESAGTQGYNYHLEALEIQLVTKGGKAPGNTSVPFKQKETNIKKLSYQTHVENIGWQDSKYDGEISGTSGQALHLEAIKISLANLSHTGSIEYATHIQDIGWQNWKTNGALSGTTGQHKRLEAIKIRLTGEIANYYDIYYRVHAQEFGWLDWAKNGQEAGTAGYSYRLEAIQIQLVEKGLSAPGSTETPFIQRLIRYQTHVENIGWQDFKYDGETSGTSGESLRLESIKITLPSLSTQGSVQYSTHIQDIGWQNWVSNGQLSGTTGQKKRLEAIKIKLTGSLSSEYDIYYRVHAQNFGWLDWAKNGDSAGTEGYAYRLEAIEIRMIPKGENAPGSTENPFYKKQEAVISGYLIMGTSNVTDKELVSYFNRYKGSTVYDIYLGTNSKYNGVLAKGGAATIEDFCKIFYEECLAEGVKPEVAFAQSMLETGFLRYGGDVLPNQYNFAGLGATGNGVHGNSFKDVRTGIRAQVQHLKCYASMDPLNQPLVDQRWSESLRGKAPTVEKLQGTWATSTTYAKTLLQAIERINNL
;
A
#
# COMPACT_ATOMS: atom_id res chain seq x y z
N MET A 1 8.46 32.90 -3.90
CA MET A 1 7.74 31.61 -3.74
C MET A 1 8.76 30.49 -3.87
N ILE A 2 8.79 29.51 -2.98
CA ILE A 2 9.66 28.33 -3.06
C ILE A 2 8.76 27.09 -3.21
N CYS A 3 9.05 26.24 -4.18
CA CYS A 3 8.39 24.94 -4.30
C CYS A 3 9.24 23.87 -3.60
N ILE A 4 8.64 23.11 -2.69
CA ILE A 4 9.28 21.96 -2.06
C ILE A 4 8.68 20.71 -2.66
N ASP A 5 9.55 19.80 -3.10
CA ASP A 5 9.17 18.56 -3.75
C ASP A 5 9.63 17.36 -2.92
N PRO A 6 8.76 16.74 -2.10
CA PRO A 6 9.11 15.48 -1.47
C PRO A 6 9.18 14.37 -2.53
N GLY A 7 10.38 13.84 -2.79
CA GLY A 7 10.63 12.82 -3.80
C GLY A 7 9.74 11.58 -3.64
N HIS A 8 9.44 10.90 -4.74
CA HIS A 8 8.58 9.70 -4.81
C HIS A 8 7.13 9.95 -4.31
N GLY A 9 6.44 8.91 -3.84
CA GLY A 9 5.07 8.97 -3.30
C GLY A 9 4.10 8.00 -3.97
N GLY A 10 3.08 7.57 -3.24
CA GLY A 10 2.14 6.56 -3.70
C GLY A 10 2.84 5.21 -3.93
N SER A 11 2.79 4.70 -5.18
CA SER A 11 3.43 3.45 -5.57
C SER A 11 4.95 3.53 -5.71
N GLU A 12 5.53 4.73 -5.78
CA GLU A 12 6.98 4.91 -5.79
C GLU A 12 7.47 5.01 -4.34
N SER A 13 8.09 3.94 -3.83
CA SER A 13 8.62 3.89 -2.46
C SER A 13 9.93 4.67 -2.29
N GLY A 14 10.66 4.87 -3.39
CA GLY A 14 12.08 5.17 -3.36
C GLY A 14 12.88 3.98 -2.81
N THR A 15 14.06 4.26 -2.26
CA THR A 15 14.91 3.25 -1.62
C THR A 15 14.32 2.74 -0.30
N VAL A 16 14.75 1.55 0.12
CA VAL A 16 14.49 0.99 1.45
C VAL A 16 15.71 1.28 2.33
N VAL A 17 15.46 1.98 3.43
CA VAL A 17 16.47 2.37 4.43
C VAL A 17 16.89 1.14 5.24
N VAL A 18 18.09 1.15 5.83
CA VAL A 18 18.64 0.03 6.61
C VAL A 18 17.71 -0.53 7.72
N ASP A 19 16.76 0.25 8.22
CA ASP A 19 15.78 -0.15 9.23
C ASP A 19 14.46 -0.69 8.65
N GLY A 20 14.34 -0.77 7.32
CA GLY A 20 13.13 -1.14 6.59
C GLY A 20 12.17 0.03 6.31
N SER A 21 12.49 1.24 6.74
CA SER A 21 11.70 2.43 6.42
C SER A 21 11.79 2.78 4.92
N LEU A 22 10.76 3.46 4.40
CA LEU A 22 10.70 3.87 2.99
C LEU A 22 11.15 5.32 2.82
N GLU A 23 11.98 5.58 1.82
CA GLU A 23 12.47 6.92 1.46
C GLU A 23 11.35 7.95 1.33
N LYS A 24 10.26 7.60 0.62
CA LYS A 24 9.12 8.51 0.39
C LYS A 24 8.53 9.13 1.66
N ASN A 25 8.59 8.40 2.79
CA ASN A 25 8.07 8.82 4.08
C ASN A 25 9.03 9.79 4.77
N MET A 26 10.33 9.51 4.71
CA MET A 26 11.35 10.40 5.25
C MET A 26 11.42 11.70 4.44
N ASN A 27 11.37 11.62 3.11
CA ASN A 27 11.32 12.79 2.22
C ASN A 27 10.14 13.70 2.57
N LEU A 28 8.95 13.14 2.83
CA LEU A 28 7.78 13.92 3.22
C LEU A 28 7.98 14.62 4.57
N LYS A 29 8.56 13.93 5.56
CA LYS A 29 8.83 14.53 6.88
C LYS A 29 9.84 15.68 6.79
N ILE A 30 10.98 15.46 6.14
CA ILE A 30 12.01 16.49 5.94
C ILE A 30 11.39 17.70 5.23
N ALA A 31 10.63 17.48 4.16
CA ALA A 31 9.97 18.54 3.41
C ALA A 31 8.94 19.35 4.23
N MET A 32 8.22 18.71 5.14
CA MET A 32 7.28 19.41 6.05
C MET A 32 8.02 20.28 7.07
N TYR A 33 9.15 19.80 7.61
CA TYR A 33 9.99 20.60 8.50
C TYR A 33 10.68 21.76 7.78
N LEU A 34 11.14 21.53 6.55
CA LEU A 34 11.65 22.56 5.66
C LEU A 34 10.61 23.66 5.43
N LYS A 35 9.36 23.28 5.12
CA LYS A 35 8.25 24.23 4.97
C LYS A 35 8.03 25.05 6.25
N GLU A 36 7.90 24.40 7.39
CA GLU A 36 7.66 25.04 8.70
C GLU A 36 8.76 26.07 9.02
N GLU A 37 10.02 25.75 8.75
CA GLU A 37 11.14 26.64 9.00
C GLU A 37 11.18 27.80 7.99
N LEU A 38 10.99 27.55 6.70
CA LEU A 38 10.97 28.59 5.66
C LEU A 38 9.87 29.64 5.85
N GLU A 39 8.71 29.23 6.37
CA GLU A 39 7.59 30.14 6.65
C GLU A 39 7.88 31.15 7.78
N GLN A 40 9.01 30.99 8.49
CA GLN A 40 9.49 31.96 9.46
C GLN A 40 10.31 33.10 8.83
N TYR A 41 10.55 33.09 7.52
CA TYR A 41 11.33 34.11 6.81
C TYR A 41 10.42 35.16 6.14
N LYS A 42 10.88 36.42 6.15
CA LYS A 42 10.15 37.56 5.54
C LYS A 42 9.92 37.29 4.06
N ASN A 43 8.70 37.57 3.59
CA ASN A 43 8.31 37.50 2.18
C ASN A 43 8.48 36.11 1.52
N VAL A 44 8.53 35.04 2.31
CA VAL A 44 8.57 33.66 1.80
C VAL A 44 7.16 33.08 1.76
N LYS A 45 6.81 32.49 0.63
CA LYS A 45 5.65 31.63 0.46
C LYS A 45 6.15 30.28 -0.02
N VAL A 46 5.54 29.21 0.48
CA VAL A 46 5.89 27.84 0.13
C VAL A 46 4.70 27.15 -0.55
N VAL A 47 4.98 26.44 -1.64
CA VAL A 47 4.07 25.47 -2.25
C VAL A 47 4.71 24.10 -2.20
N MET A 48 3.91 23.05 -1.99
CA MET A 48 4.41 21.67 -2.01
C MET A 48 3.85 20.92 -3.21
N THR A 49 4.66 20.07 -3.84
CA THR A 49 4.16 19.17 -4.91
C THR A 49 3.21 18.11 -4.35
N ARG A 50 3.45 17.66 -3.11
CA ARG A 50 2.56 16.81 -2.32
C ARG A 50 2.68 17.11 -0.82
N ALA A 51 1.57 17.03 -0.10
CA ALA A 51 1.51 17.15 1.37
C ALA A 51 1.05 15.84 2.05
N SER A 52 0.93 14.76 1.28
CA SER A 52 0.55 13.41 1.73
C SER A 52 1.25 12.35 0.86
N ASP A 53 1.05 11.07 1.16
CA ASP A 53 1.59 9.95 0.39
C ASP A 53 0.80 9.71 -0.90
N VAL A 54 1.03 10.57 -1.89
CA VAL A 54 0.42 10.51 -3.22
C VAL A 54 1.48 10.57 -4.30
N TYR A 55 1.22 9.89 -5.41
CA TYR A 55 2.08 9.93 -6.59
C TYR A 55 1.92 11.27 -7.34
N VAL A 56 3.04 11.87 -7.76
CA VAL A 56 3.09 13.06 -8.62
C VAL A 56 4.15 12.82 -9.70
N SER A 57 3.79 13.00 -10.97
CA SER A 57 4.73 12.80 -12.09
C SER A 57 5.84 13.86 -12.09
N LEU A 58 7.00 13.55 -12.69
CA LEU A 58 8.12 14.50 -12.78
C LEU A 58 7.74 15.80 -13.50
N GLN A 59 6.91 15.72 -14.56
CA GLN A 59 6.41 16.88 -15.29
C GLN A 59 5.45 17.70 -14.43
N ASP A 60 4.56 17.06 -13.68
CA ASP A 60 3.57 17.79 -12.88
C ASP A 60 4.23 18.48 -11.67
N ARG A 61 5.29 17.89 -11.09
CA ARG A 61 6.13 18.56 -10.07
C ARG A 61 6.67 19.90 -10.59
N ALA A 62 7.24 19.91 -11.80
CA ALA A 62 7.74 21.12 -12.43
C ALA A 62 6.61 22.12 -12.77
N LYS A 63 5.46 21.64 -13.26
CA LYS A 63 4.29 22.50 -13.54
C LYS A 63 3.71 23.14 -12.29
N ILE A 64 3.65 22.42 -11.15
CA ILE A 64 3.18 22.98 -9.88
C ILE A 64 4.07 24.17 -9.48
N ALA A 65 5.39 24.01 -9.58
CA ALA A 65 6.32 25.09 -9.28
C ALA A 65 6.16 26.29 -10.23
N ALA A 66 6.09 26.03 -11.54
CA ALA A 66 5.92 27.07 -12.55
C ALA A 66 4.60 27.84 -12.39
N ASN A 67 3.48 27.13 -12.20
CA ASN A 67 2.15 27.71 -12.02
C ASN A 67 2.06 28.55 -10.74
N ALA A 68 2.79 28.19 -9.69
CA ALA A 68 2.87 28.96 -8.46
C ALA A 68 3.80 30.19 -8.57
N GLY A 69 4.51 30.37 -9.69
CA GLY A 69 5.53 31.40 -9.85
C GLY A 69 6.74 31.17 -8.92
N ALA A 70 7.12 29.91 -8.70
CA ALA A 70 8.23 29.57 -7.83
C ALA A 70 9.58 30.01 -8.40
N THR A 71 10.42 30.58 -7.55
CA THR A 71 11.81 30.96 -7.89
C THR A 71 12.71 29.74 -8.00
N ALA A 72 12.43 28.72 -7.18
CA ALA A 72 13.15 27.45 -7.19
C ALA A 72 12.21 26.29 -6.79
N LEU A 73 12.55 25.10 -7.29
CA LEU A 73 12.01 23.81 -6.85
C LEU A 73 13.13 23.04 -6.15
N VAL A 74 12.94 22.72 -4.87
CA VAL A 74 13.89 21.94 -4.06
C VAL A 74 13.32 20.54 -3.87
N SER A 75 13.88 19.55 -4.57
CA SER A 75 13.50 18.15 -4.45
C SER A 75 14.28 17.46 -3.32
N ILE A 76 13.57 16.79 -2.44
CA ILE A 76 14.07 16.16 -1.21
C ILE A 76 14.17 14.66 -1.43
N HIS A 77 15.38 14.11 -1.31
CA HIS A 77 15.70 12.70 -1.49
C HIS A 77 16.72 12.18 -0.47
N ILE A 78 16.84 10.84 -0.39
CA ILE A 78 17.88 10.12 0.36
C ILE A 78 18.48 9.08 -0.59
N ASN A 79 19.81 9.02 -0.61
CA ASN A 79 20.55 8.27 -1.60
C ASN A 79 20.72 6.79 -1.21
N ALA A 80 21.16 5.96 -2.15
CA ALA A 80 21.52 4.56 -1.92
C ALA A 80 22.53 4.08 -2.97
N THR A 81 23.39 3.14 -2.60
CA THR A 81 24.33 2.48 -3.51
C THR A 81 23.82 1.14 -4.10
N GLY A 82 22.78 0.54 -3.52
CA GLY A 82 22.12 -0.65 -4.08
C GLY A 82 21.26 -1.41 -3.07
N TRP A 83 20.39 -2.29 -3.57
CA TRP A 83 19.49 -3.08 -2.72
C TRP A 83 20.26 -4.16 -1.94
N GLY A 84 20.24 -4.08 -0.60
CA GLY A 84 20.69 -5.15 0.30
C GLY A 84 22.19 -5.18 0.62
N THR A 85 22.96 -4.16 0.25
CA THR A 85 24.39 -4.04 0.58
C THR A 85 24.67 -2.83 1.46
N GLN A 86 25.41 -3.01 2.55
CA GLN A 86 25.86 -1.88 3.37
C GLN A 86 26.84 -1.02 2.57
N SER A 87 26.51 0.25 2.36
CA SER A 87 27.38 1.18 1.64
C SER A 87 28.57 1.59 2.47
N SER A 88 29.76 1.64 1.85
CA SER A 88 30.92 2.35 2.42
C SER A 88 30.87 3.86 2.16
N VAL A 89 29.96 4.32 1.31
CA VAL A 89 29.74 5.74 1.02
C VAL A 89 28.81 6.32 2.08
N SER A 90 29.06 7.56 2.49
CA SER A 90 28.24 8.33 3.43
C SER A 90 28.34 9.81 3.09
N GLY A 91 27.32 10.59 3.39
CA GLY A 91 27.29 12.02 3.19
C GLY A 91 26.18 12.54 2.27
N ALA A 92 26.15 13.86 2.13
CA ALA A 92 25.18 14.58 1.33
C ALA A 92 25.76 15.04 -0.01
N GLU A 93 24.95 14.99 -1.06
CA GLU A 93 25.22 15.60 -2.37
C GLU A 93 24.00 16.36 -2.88
N VAL A 94 24.22 17.37 -3.73
CA VAL A 94 23.12 18.14 -4.32
C VAL A 94 23.31 18.25 -5.83
N TYR A 95 22.31 17.81 -6.60
CA TYR A 95 22.29 17.95 -8.04
C TYR A 95 21.62 19.25 -8.45
N TYR A 96 22.22 19.96 -9.41
CA TYR A 96 21.70 21.22 -9.95
C TYR A 96 21.75 21.21 -11.48
N PRO A 97 21.02 22.12 -12.16
CA PRO A 97 20.98 22.15 -13.62
C PRO A 97 22.34 22.58 -14.20
N HIS A 98 22.81 21.91 -15.26
CA HIS A 98 24.01 22.35 -15.97
C HIS A 98 23.78 23.66 -16.78
N ALA A 99 24.84 24.27 -17.29
CA ALA A 99 24.81 25.66 -17.76
C ALA A 99 24.20 25.90 -19.16
N ASN A 100 23.95 24.85 -19.96
CA ASN A 100 23.39 25.01 -21.32
C ASN A 100 21.89 25.39 -21.28
N TYR A 101 21.27 25.75 -22.42
CA TYR A 101 19.86 26.18 -22.61
C TYR A 101 19.39 27.42 -21.81
N ASN A 102 19.66 27.49 -20.50
CA ASN A 102 19.29 28.57 -19.59
C ASN A 102 20.32 28.74 -18.46
N ALA A 103 21.40 29.45 -18.76
CA ALA A 103 22.52 29.67 -17.83
C ALA A 103 22.12 30.41 -16.55
N ALA A 104 21.14 31.32 -16.60
CA ALA A 104 20.69 32.08 -15.43
C ALA A 104 19.95 31.19 -14.41
N VAL A 105 19.12 30.27 -14.89
CA VAL A 105 18.47 29.25 -14.04
C VAL A 105 19.50 28.29 -13.46
N SER A 106 20.49 27.88 -14.25
CA SER A 106 21.61 27.05 -13.79
C SER A 106 22.40 27.73 -12.66
N GLU A 107 22.76 29.00 -12.82
CA GLU A 107 23.51 29.75 -11.80
C GLU A 107 22.69 29.91 -10.50
N THR A 108 21.38 30.15 -10.62
CA THR A 108 20.47 30.17 -9.46
C THR A 108 20.45 28.82 -8.75
N GLY A 109 20.30 27.72 -9.50
CA GLY A 109 20.30 26.36 -8.95
C GLY A 109 21.64 25.99 -8.32
N LYS A 110 22.76 26.42 -8.91
CA LYS A 110 24.11 26.19 -8.39
C LYS A 110 24.35 26.93 -7.06
N ASN A 111 24.00 28.22 -7.00
CA ASN A 111 24.10 29.00 -5.78
C ASN A 111 23.23 28.40 -4.66
N LEU A 112 22.01 27.97 -5.01
CA LEU A 112 21.10 27.31 -4.07
C LEU A 112 21.67 25.99 -3.54
N ALA A 113 22.14 25.12 -4.44
CA ALA A 113 22.71 23.83 -4.11
C ALA A 113 23.93 23.95 -3.19
N GLN A 114 24.81 24.92 -3.47
CA GLN A 114 26.00 25.15 -2.65
C GLN A 114 25.66 25.59 -1.23
N ASN A 115 24.69 26.50 -1.06
CA ASN A 115 24.31 26.97 0.26
C ASN A 115 23.61 25.89 1.09
N ILE A 116 22.73 25.08 0.47
CA ILE A 116 22.10 23.94 1.16
C ILE A 116 23.15 22.91 1.60
N LEU A 117 24.05 22.52 0.69
CA LEU A 117 25.10 21.55 1.01
C LEU A 117 25.99 22.04 2.16
N ASN A 118 26.33 23.33 2.22
CA ASN A 118 27.12 23.89 3.31
C ASN A 118 26.44 23.73 4.68
N GLU A 119 25.11 23.91 4.76
CA GLU A 119 24.38 23.72 6.02
C GLU A 119 24.27 22.25 6.41
N LEU A 120 24.05 21.35 5.44
CA LEU A 120 24.01 19.90 5.69
C LEU A 120 25.36 19.38 6.20
N VAL A 121 26.46 19.81 5.58
CA VAL A 121 27.83 19.50 6.06
C VAL A 121 28.07 20.10 7.45
N GLY A 122 27.49 21.27 7.74
CA GLY A 122 27.54 21.89 9.07
C GLY A 122 26.87 21.05 10.18
N LEU A 123 25.95 20.14 9.83
CA LEU A 123 25.38 19.17 10.77
C LEU A 123 26.31 17.97 11.06
N GLY A 124 27.39 17.81 10.29
CA GLY A 124 28.34 16.70 10.40
C GLY A 124 28.24 15.64 9.30
N LEU A 125 27.44 15.86 8.26
CA LEU A 125 27.41 14.98 7.08
C LEU A 125 28.72 15.10 6.28
N ASN A 126 29.18 13.97 5.74
CA ASN A 126 30.29 13.96 4.79
C ASN A 126 29.92 14.75 3.53
N ASN A 127 30.88 15.49 2.97
CA ASN A 127 30.66 16.33 1.79
C ASN A 127 30.91 15.54 0.50
N LEU A 128 29.85 15.12 -0.19
CA LEU A 128 29.95 14.46 -1.50
C LEU A 128 29.89 15.45 -2.68
N GLY A 129 29.73 16.75 -2.40
CA GLY A 129 29.80 17.83 -3.37
C GLY A 129 28.48 18.16 -4.08
N ILE A 130 28.47 19.30 -4.78
CA ILE A 130 27.40 19.64 -5.73
C ILE A 130 27.74 19.09 -7.12
N LYS A 131 26.74 18.57 -7.83
CA LYS A 131 26.95 17.82 -9.08
C LYS A 131 25.98 18.24 -10.17
N VAL A 132 26.42 18.06 -11.42
CA VAL A 132 25.57 18.09 -12.61
C VAL A 132 25.59 16.72 -13.26
N LYS A 133 24.54 16.35 -14.00
CA LYS A 133 24.49 15.04 -14.66
C LYS A 133 23.82 15.17 -16.03
N TYR A 134 24.53 14.76 -17.09
CA TYR A 134 24.03 14.72 -18.46
C TYR A 134 23.33 13.39 -18.76
N VAL A 135 22.53 13.36 -19.82
CA VAL A 135 22.23 12.10 -20.52
C VAL A 135 23.51 11.67 -21.24
N TYR A 136 23.93 10.42 -21.05
CA TYR A 136 25.20 9.89 -21.59
C TYR A 136 24.96 8.75 -22.57
N ASP A 137 25.84 8.63 -23.57
CA ASP A 137 25.92 7.43 -24.41
C ASP A 137 26.65 6.35 -23.62
N THR A 138 25.99 5.21 -23.40
CA THR A 138 26.52 4.10 -22.61
C THR A 138 27.78 3.48 -23.18
N ASN A 139 28.10 3.72 -24.46
CA ASN A 139 29.30 3.18 -25.12
C ASN A 139 30.50 4.12 -25.03
N THR A 140 30.28 5.43 -24.97
CA THR A 140 31.36 6.43 -24.99
C THR A 140 31.57 7.13 -23.66
N GLY A 141 30.56 7.15 -22.79
CA GLY A 141 30.58 7.90 -21.53
C GLY A 141 30.49 9.42 -21.73
N GLU A 142 30.28 9.89 -22.96
CA GLU A 142 30.15 11.30 -23.31
C GLU A 142 28.69 11.74 -23.32
N PRO A 143 28.39 13.04 -23.09
CA PRO A 143 27.04 13.58 -23.21
C PRO A 143 26.40 13.21 -24.56
N ALA A 144 25.22 12.61 -24.53
CA ALA A 144 24.51 12.14 -25.71
C ALA A 144 23.33 13.05 -26.05
N HIS A 145 23.19 13.35 -27.34
CA HIS A 145 21.99 13.94 -27.89
C HIS A 145 20.92 12.88 -28.05
N ASP A 146 19.76 13.12 -27.44
CA ASP A 146 18.54 12.32 -27.64
C ASP A 146 17.35 13.28 -27.75
N PRO A 147 16.64 13.33 -28.88
CA PRO A 147 15.49 14.22 -29.06
C PRO A 147 14.39 14.10 -27.99
N ALA A 148 14.33 12.97 -27.26
CA ALA A 148 13.40 12.79 -26.15
C ALA A 148 13.84 13.46 -24.84
N TYR A 149 15.12 13.84 -24.73
CA TYR A 149 15.74 14.40 -23.54
C TYR A 149 16.42 15.75 -23.78
N ASP A 150 16.76 16.08 -25.03
CA ASP A 150 17.37 17.35 -25.41
C ASP A 150 16.45 18.53 -25.10
N TYR A 151 17.05 19.67 -24.76
CA TYR A 151 16.33 20.90 -24.58
C TYR A 151 15.77 21.42 -25.92
N PRO A 152 14.75 22.31 -25.89
CA PRO A 152 14.18 22.89 -27.10
C PRO A 152 15.15 23.60 -28.04
N ASP A 153 16.33 24.03 -27.58
CA ASP A 153 17.39 24.61 -28.43
C ASP A 153 18.32 23.55 -29.09
N GLY A 154 18.06 22.27 -28.85
CA GLY A 154 18.87 21.14 -29.32
C GLY A 154 20.09 20.83 -28.46
N SER A 155 20.29 21.50 -27.33
CA SER A 155 21.36 21.16 -26.39
C SER A 155 21.02 19.95 -25.51
N VAL A 156 22.04 19.20 -25.07
CA VAL A 156 21.86 17.97 -24.27
C VAL A 156 21.10 18.25 -22.97
N GLY A 157 20.09 17.45 -22.67
CA GLY A 157 19.28 17.59 -21.45
C GLY A 157 20.01 17.28 -20.14
N ASP A 158 19.48 17.81 -19.03
CA ASP A 158 19.83 17.31 -17.69
C ASP A 158 19.24 15.89 -17.51
N TYR A 159 19.97 14.96 -16.88
CA TYR A 159 19.55 13.57 -16.70
C TYR A 159 18.26 13.45 -15.88
N TYR A 160 18.21 14.14 -14.73
CA TYR A 160 17.09 14.07 -13.82
C TYR A 160 15.91 14.87 -14.37
N GLY A 161 14.78 14.18 -14.59
CA GLY A 161 13.60 14.78 -15.20
C GLY A 161 13.05 15.99 -14.44
N VAL A 162 13.04 15.98 -13.10
CA VAL A 162 12.56 17.13 -12.31
C VAL A 162 13.42 18.39 -12.52
N ILE A 163 14.74 18.23 -12.66
CA ILE A 163 15.67 19.33 -12.96
C ILE A 163 15.42 19.83 -14.39
N ARG A 164 15.36 18.90 -15.35
CA ARG A 164 15.14 19.21 -16.77
C ARG A 164 13.83 19.94 -17.03
N TYR A 165 12.70 19.38 -16.59
CA TYR A 165 11.38 19.98 -16.79
C TYR A 165 11.22 21.30 -16.03
N SER A 166 11.86 21.47 -14.86
CA SER A 166 11.85 22.76 -14.16
C SER A 166 12.59 23.83 -14.96
N LYS A 167 13.78 23.49 -15.48
CA LYS A 167 14.60 24.41 -16.28
C LYS A 167 13.92 24.82 -17.60
N GLU A 168 13.21 23.88 -18.25
CA GLU A 168 12.36 24.17 -19.41
C GLU A 168 11.27 25.20 -19.12
N LEU A 169 10.71 25.16 -17.90
CA LEU A 169 9.69 26.09 -17.42
C LEU A 169 10.28 27.34 -16.74
N GLY A 170 11.60 27.53 -16.80
CA GLY A 170 12.27 28.71 -16.23
C GLY A 170 12.43 28.69 -14.71
N VAL A 171 12.25 27.55 -14.06
CA VAL A 171 12.38 27.36 -12.60
C VAL A 171 13.70 26.65 -12.27
N ALA A 172 14.43 27.14 -11.27
CA ALA A 172 15.64 26.48 -10.78
C ALA A 172 15.29 25.22 -9.97
N GLY A 173 15.29 24.06 -10.62
CA GLY A 173 15.10 22.75 -9.98
C GLY A 173 16.40 22.13 -9.49
N ILE A 174 16.45 21.69 -8.24
CA ILE A 174 17.59 20.95 -7.66
C ILE A 174 17.10 19.66 -6.97
N ILE A 175 18.01 18.71 -6.75
CA ILE A 175 17.77 17.50 -5.93
C ILE A 175 18.78 17.49 -4.80
N VAL A 176 18.28 17.42 -3.56
CA VAL A 176 19.08 17.29 -2.34
C VAL A 176 19.04 15.82 -1.92
N GLU A 177 20.18 15.14 -2.06
CA GLU A 177 20.40 13.78 -1.55
C GLU A 177 21.02 13.89 -0.15
N HIS A 178 20.20 13.77 0.89
CA HIS A 178 20.57 14.18 2.25
C HIS A 178 21.65 13.30 2.90
N ALA A 179 21.59 12.00 2.67
CA ALA A 179 22.44 10.99 3.29
C ALA A 179 22.32 9.65 2.53
N MET A 180 23.15 8.67 2.86
CA MET A 180 23.06 7.30 2.31
C MET A 180 22.15 6.42 3.19
N SER A 181 21.00 6.03 2.64
CA SER A 181 19.98 5.20 3.30
C SER A 181 20.46 3.79 3.66
N ASP A 182 21.45 3.28 2.94
CA ASP A 182 22.09 1.97 3.08
C ASP A 182 23.42 2.03 3.86
N ASN A 183 23.73 3.19 4.49
CA ASN A 183 24.86 3.36 5.39
C ASN A 183 24.38 3.54 6.85
N TRP A 184 24.79 2.62 7.73
CA TRP A 184 24.38 2.64 9.14
C TRP A 184 24.80 3.90 9.92
N ASN A 185 25.93 4.53 9.58
CA ASN A 185 26.37 5.75 10.27
C ASN A 185 25.50 6.93 9.87
N ASP A 186 25.23 7.09 8.59
CA ASP A 186 24.33 8.13 8.10
C ASP A 186 22.92 7.95 8.66
N PHE A 187 22.40 6.72 8.64
CA PHE A 187 21.12 6.41 9.25
C PHE A 187 21.08 6.77 10.73
N ASN A 188 22.01 6.20 11.51
CA ASN A 188 22.04 6.39 12.96
C ASN A 188 22.29 7.83 13.39
N ASN A 189 22.97 8.65 12.59
CA ASN A 189 23.28 10.03 12.98
C ASN A 189 22.25 11.04 12.46
N PHE A 190 21.62 10.79 11.30
CA PHE A 190 20.82 11.81 10.61
C PHE A 190 19.40 11.38 10.23
N LEU A 191 19.10 10.07 10.14
CA LEU A 191 17.78 9.59 9.66
C LEU A 191 16.94 8.86 10.72
N SER A 192 17.57 8.33 11.77
CA SER A 192 16.95 7.37 12.70
C SER A 192 15.89 7.95 13.66
N SER A 193 15.62 9.25 13.62
CA SER A 193 14.61 9.87 14.47
C SER A 193 14.02 11.13 13.87
N ASP A 194 12.80 11.45 14.31
CA ASP A 194 12.04 12.59 13.83
C ASP A 194 12.75 13.93 14.07
N ALA A 195 13.43 14.08 15.22
CA ALA A 195 14.25 15.24 15.54
C ALA A 195 15.44 15.41 14.57
N LYS A 196 16.04 14.31 14.09
CA LYS A 196 17.14 14.36 13.12
C LYS A 196 16.65 14.76 11.73
N LEU A 197 15.53 14.20 11.30
CA LEU A 197 14.85 14.62 10.06
C LEU A 197 14.45 16.10 10.10
N LYS A 198 14.02 16.60 11.27
CA LYS A 198 13.75 18.03 11.47
C LYS A 198 15.01 18.88 11.31
N ASN A 199 16.16 18.45 11.84
CA ASN A 199 17.42 19.18 11.68
C ASN A 199 17.83 19.28 10.20
N LEU A 200 17.61 18.24 9.40
CA LEU A 200 17.85 18.27 7.94
C LEU A 200 16.97 19.33 7.26
N GLY A 201 15.66 19.34 7.55
CA GLY A 201 14.75 20.35 7.01
C GLY A 201 15.11 21.79 7.42
N ILE A 202 15.62 22.00 8.64
CA ILE A 202 16.09 23.32 9.10
C ILE A 202 17.38 23.74 8.37
N ALA A 203 18.29 22.80 8.11
CA ALA A 203 19.52 23.07 7.36
C ALA A 203 19.20 23.49 5.91
N ASP A 204 18.29 22.77 5.25
CA ASP A 204 17.79 23.14 3.93
C ASP A 204 17.18 24.55 3.92
N ALA A 205 16.32 24.88 4.89
CA ALA A 205 15.67 26.18 5.00
C ALA A 205 16.69 27.31 5.17
N THR A 206 17.71 27.05 6.00
CA THR A 206 18.81 27.99 6.25
C THR A 206 19.65 28.19 4.99
N GLY A 207 19.93 27.13 4.25
CA GLY A 207 20.65 27.19 2.97
C GLY A 207 19.88 27.99 1.91
N ILE A 208 18.58 27.73 1.76
CA ILE A 208 17.68 28.50 0.88
C ILE A 208 17.66 29.97 1.29
N ALA A 209 17.55 30.26 2.59
CA ALA A 209 17.55 31.64 3.08
C ALA A 209 18.85 32.38 2.76
N LYS A 210 20.01 31.73 2.95
CA LYS A 210 21.31 32.30 2.57
C LYS A 210 21.42 32.53 1.06
N ALA A 211 20.96 31.57 0.25
CA ALA A 211 21.00 31.67 -1.21
C ALA A 211 20.20 32.87 -1.76
N PHE A 212 19.07 33.21 -1.13
CA PHE A 212 18.18 34.29 -1.57
C PHE A 212 18.24 35.55 -0.70
N GLY A 213 19.16 35.63 0.27
CA GLY A 213 19.28 36.79 1.16
C GLY A 213 18.04 37.04 2.04
N LEU A 214 17.34 35.98 2.42
CA LEU A 214 16.10 36.06 3.18
C LEU A 214 16.40 36.40 4.64
N GLN A 215 15.63 37.34 5.18
CA GLN A 215 15.73 37.71 6.59
C GLN A 215 14.67 36.96 7.38
N LYS A 216 15.08 36.30 8.47
CA LYS A 216 14.13 35.68 9.39
C LYS A 216 13.27 36.76 10.04
N ILE A 217 11.96 36.50 10.17
CA ILE A 217 11.07 37.38 10.93
C ILE A 217 11.57 37.35 12.39
N ASP A 218 11.70 38.53 13.01
CA ASP A 218 12.00 38.60 14.44
C ASP A 218 10.77 38.22 15.26
N ARG A 219 10.49 36.91 15.28
CA ARG A 219 9.36 36.32 15.98
C ARG A 219 9.46 36.54 17.48
N ASN A 220 10.68 36.57 18.02
CA ASN A 220 10.92 36.85 19.42
C ASN A 220 10.47 38.27 19.77
N TYR A 221 10.83 39.26 18.95
CA TYR A 221 10.36 40.63 19.14
C TYR A 221 8.84 40.75 19.00
N LEU A 222 8.23 40.15 17.98
CA LEU A 222 6.76 40.16 17.83
C LEU A 222 6.05 39.51 19.03
N ASN A 223 6.57 38.38 19.54
CA ASN A 223 6.03 37.72 20.73
C ASN A 223 6.20 38.59 21.98
N GLN A 224 7.35 39.24 22.15
CA GLN A 224 7.58 40.17 23.26
C GLN A 224 6.66 41.39 23.17
N LEU A 225 6.46 41.94 21.97
CA LEU A 225 5.57 43.07 21.73
C LEU A 225 4.11 42.71 21.99
N ALA A 226 3.69 41.51 21.56
CA ALA A 226 2.37 40.96 21.84
C ALA A 226 2.15 40.83 23.36
N LEU A 227 3.10 40.23 24.08
CA LEU A 227 3.05 40.13 25.54
C LEU A 227 3.05 41.51 26.23
N GLN A 228 3.87 42.45 25.74
CA GLN A 228 3.94 43.80 26.27
C GLN A 228 2.59 44.53 26.22
N TYR A 229 1.82 44.33 25.15
CA TYR A 229 0.52 44.96 24.95
C TYR A 229 -0.67 44.03 25.16
N LYS A 230 -0.46 42.86 25.77
CA LYS A 230 -1.52 41.91 26.12
C LYS A 230 -2.60 42.61 26.94
N ASN A 231 -3.88 42.40 26.58
CA ASN A 231 -5.04 42.97 27.26
C ASN A 231 -5.08 44.52 27.29
N THR A 232 -4.30 45.21 26.44
CA THR A 232 -4.36 46.68 26.27
C THR A 232 -5.78 47.13 25.91
N ILE A 233 -6.45 46.33 25.09
CA ILE A 233 -7.90 46.35 24.94
C ILE A 233 -8.47 45.08 25.57
N LYS A 234 -9.54 45.23 26.35
CA LYS A 234 -10.18 44.10 27.02
C LYS A 234 -10.97 43.27 26.02
N ASP A 235 -11.16 42.00 26.34
CA ASP A 235 -12.13 41.18 25.63
C ASP A 235 -13.51 41.84 25.71
N GLY A 236 -14.24 41.78 24.60
CA GLY A 236 -15.51 42.47 24.46
C GLY A 236 -15.86 42.72 23.00
N THR A 237 -17.04 43.29 22.77
CA THR A 237 -17.52 43.62 21.42
C THR A 237 -17.40 45.12 21.18
N TYR A 238 -16.83 45.46 20.02
CA TYR A 238 -16.50 46.83 19.65
C TYR A 238 -16.93 47.14 18.22
N SER A 239 -17.25 48.40 17.94
CA SER A 239 -17.12 48.95 16.59
C SER A 239 -15.73 49.54 16.42
N LEU A 240 -15.08 49.25 15.30
CA LEU A 240 -13.77 49.81 14.94
C LEU A 240 -13.98 50.95 13.95
N SER A 241 -13.36 52.11 14.19
CA SER A 241 -13.31 53.22 13.24
C SER A 241 -11.90 53.79 13.18
N VAL A 242 -11.62 54.55 12.14
CA VAL A 242 -10.45 55.43 12.15
C VAL A 242 -10.75 56.68 12.97
N ASN A 243 -9.74 57.22 13.65
CA ASN A 243 -9.89 58.42 14.46
C ASN A 243 -10.40 59.59 13.60
N GLY A 244 -11.50 60.21 14.01
CA GLY A 244 -12.16 61.29 13.27
C GLY A 244 -13.09 60.84 12.13
N ASP A 245 -13.17 59.55 11.80
CA ASP A 245 -14.10 59.02 10.81
C ASP A 245 -15.42 58.57 11.46
N SER A 246 -16.53 58.82 10.76
CA SER A 246 -17.88 58.36 11.14
C SER A 246 -18.18 56.94 10.63
N LYS A 247 -17.42 56.46 9.64
CA LYS A 247 -17.51 55.10 9.10
C LYS A 247 -16.81 54.10 10.04
N VAL A 248 -17.31 52.88 10.04
CA VAL A 248 -16.82 51.75 10.83
C VAL A 248 -16.44 50.58 9.96
N VAL A 249 -15.56 49.72 10.46
CA VAL A 249 -15.13 48.48 9.81
C VAL A 249 -16.33 47.53 9.67
N SER A 250 -16.57 47.04 8.46
CA SER A 250 -17.71 46.22 8.11
C SER A 250 -17.32 45.09 7.16
N VAL A 251 -18.00 43.96 7.28
CA VAL A 251 -17.94 42.89 6.27
C VAL A 251 -18.82 43.29 5.09
N GLU A 252 -18.23 43.33 3.89
CA GLU A 252 -18.94 43.70 2.67
C GLU A 252 -20.17 42.82 2.44
N ASN A 253 -21.33 43.45 2.23
CA ASN A 253 -22.64 42.82 2.02
C ASN A 253 -23.08 41.85 3.14
N ALA A 254 -22.58 42.00 4.37
CA ALA A 254 -22.83 41.07 5.47
C ALA A 254 -22.51 39.61 5.11
N SER A 255 -21.54 39.40 4.21
CA SER A 255 -21.17 38.07 3.76
C SER A 255 -20.70 37.19 4.92
N THR A 256 -20.99 35.90 4.86
CA THR A 256 -20.45 34.89 5.78
C THR A 256 -19.40 34.00 5.11
N SER A 257 -18.98 34.31 3.88
CA SER A 257 -17.98 33.52 3.11
C SER A 257 -16.54 33.86 3.53
N ASP A 258 -15.63 32.89 3.35
CA ASP A 258 -14.18 33.15 3.47
C ASP A 258 -13.74 34.05 2.33
N ASN A 259 -12.71 34.86 2.58
CA ASN A 259 -12.16 35.84 1.66
C ASN A 259 -13.12 37.00 1.31
N ALA A 260 -14.24 37.16 2.02
CA ALA A 260 -15.08 38.34 1.86
C ALA A 260 -14.32 39.60 2.29
N ASN A 261 -14.48 40.68 1.52
CA ASN A 261 -13.73 41.93 1.72
C ASN A 261 -14.16 42.65 3.00
N ILE A 262 -13.21 43.38 3.58
CA ILE A 262 -13.43 44.25 4.71
C ILE A 262 -13.33 45.71 4.26
N ILE A 263 -14.38 46.48 4.56
CA ILE A 263 -14.58 47.83 4.04
C ILE A 263 -15.01 48.78 5.16
N MET A 264 -14.93 50.09 4.89
CA MET A 264 -15.45 51.13 5.77
C MET A 264 -16.86 51.53 5.34
N GLN A 265 -17.84 51.45 6.23
CA GLN A 265 -19.25 51.81 5.95
C GLN A 265 -19.85 52.70 7.04
N ASN A 266 -20.92 53.42 6.72
CA ASN A 266 -21.68 54.19 7.70
C ASN A 266 -22.15 53.27 8.84
N ASN A 267 -22.00 53.74 10.08
CA ASN A 267 -22.38 52.96 11.25
C ASN A 267 -23.90 52.77 11.32
N ALA A 268 -24.34 51.53 11.10
CA ALA A 268 -25.73 51.11 11.15
C ALA A 268 -26.03 50.23 12.38
N THR A 269 -25.05 50.09 13.30
CA THR A 269 -25.17 49.25 14.51
C THR A 269 -25.70 47.84 14.20
N SER A 270 -25.21 47.23 13.11
CA SER A 270 -25.54 45.85 12.73
C SER A 270 -24.43 44.86 13.13
N ASP A 271 -24.76 43.59 13.36
CA ASP A 271 -23.80 42.57 13.84
C ASP A 271 -22.60 42.38 12.91
N TYR A 272 -22.74 42.60 11.59
CA TYR A 272 -21.64 42.51 10.62
C TYR A 272 -20.70 43.74 10.66
N GLN A 273 -20.98 44.71 11.53
CA GLN A 273 -20.13 45.86 11.90
C GLN A 273 -19.59 45.74 13.33
N GLY A 274 -20.02 44.71 14.08
CA GLY A 274 -19.52 44.39 15.42
C GLY A 274 -18.33 43.44 15.34
N TRP A 275 -17.30 43.72 16.14
CA TRP A 275 -16.08 42.93 16.20
C TRP A 275 -15.74 42.57 17.64
N ARG A 276 -15.69 41.28 17.92
CA ARG A 276 -15.24 40.71 19.18
C ARG A 276 -13.72 40.68 19.21
N ILE A 277 -13.17 41.22 20.29
CA ILE A 277 -11.75 41.18 20.61
C ILE A 277 -11.52 39.99 21.53
N ILE A 278 -10.59 39.12 21.12
CA ILE A 278 -10.24 37.89 21.84
C ILE A 278 -8.73 37.91 22.03
N ASN A 279 -8.28 38.22 23.24
CA ASN A 279 -6.88 38.15 23.64
C ASN A 279 -6.47 36.69 23.90
N ASN A 280 -5.28 36.29 23.47
CA ASN A 280 -4.73 34.97 23.78
C ASN A 280 -3.56 35.04 24.79
N ASP A 281 -3.12 33.88 25.26
CA ASP A 281 -2.10 33.83 26.31
C ASP A 281 -0.73 34.35 25.88
N SER A 282 -0.41 34.24 24.59
CA SER A 282 0.78 34.78 23.96
C SER A 282 0.71 36.29 23.69
N GLY A 283 -0.39 36.96 24.06
CA GLY A 283 -0.59 38.40 23.91
C GLY A 283 -1.07 38.85 22.53
N TYR A 284 -1.26 37.93 21.59
CA TYR A 284 -1.87 38.23 20.30
C TYR A 284 -3.40 38.34 20.43
N VAL A 285 -4.00 39.06 19.48
CA VAL A 285 -5.44 39.33 19.43
C VAL A 285 -6.04 38.76 18.16
N SER A 286 -7.15 38.03 18.31
CA SER A 286 -8.07 37.75 17.21
C SER A 286 -9.19 38.79 17.19
N ILE A 287 -9.48 39.33 16.01
CA ILE A 287 -10.56 40.31 15.79
C ILE A 287 -11.66 39.59 15.01
N GLN A 288 -12.70 39.12 15.70
CA GLN A 288 -13.74 38.25 15.16
C GLN A 288 -15.02 39.03 14.85
N ASN A 289 -15.58 38.89 13.65
CA ASN A 289 -16.86 39.49 13.32
C ASN A 289 -18.01 38.81 14.08
N VAL A 290 -18.91 39.60 14.66
CA VAL A 290 -20.03 39.09 15.48
C VAL A 290 -21.04 38.31 14.65
N TYR A 291 -21.30 38.75 13.42
CA TYR A 291 -22.30 38.11 12.55
C TYR A 291 -21.81 36.80 11.95
N SER A 292 -20.61 36.77 11.38
CA SER A 292 -20.10 35.59 10.67
C SER A 292 -19.31 34.63 11.56
N GLY A 293 -18.84 35.07 12.73
CA GLY A 293 -17.92 34.32 13.60
C GLY A 293 -16.51 34.16 13.01
N LYS A 294 -16.19 34.86 11.91
CA LYS A 294 -14.90 34.78 11.21
C LYS A 294 -13.93 35.86 11.67
N VAL A 295 -12.63 35.61 11.53
CA VAL A 295 -11.58 36.53 11.99
C VAL A 295 -11.03 37.38 10.86
N LEU A 296 -10.69 38.62 11.19
CA LEU A 296 -9.98 39.55 10.33
C LEU A 296 -8.62 38.96 9.95
N SER A 297 -8.39 38.74 8.66
CA SER A 297 -7.25 37.98 8.13
C SER A 297 -6.64 38.61 6.89
N ILE A 298 -5.35 38.38 6.68
CA ILE A 298 -4.64 38.74 5.45
C ILE A 298 -5.04 37.78 4.33
N ASN A 299 -5.38 38.31 3.16
CA ASN A 299 -5.67 37.51 1.98
C ASN A 299 -4.38 37.21 1.20
N ASN A 300 -3.85 36.00 1.36
CA ASN A 300 -2.58 35.58 0.76
C ASN A 300 -2.60 35.41 -0.78
N GLY A 301 -3.77 35.55 -1.43
CA GLY A 301 -3.96 35.38 -2.87
C GLY A 301 -3.99 36.66 -3.73
N ALA A 302 -4.08 37.84 -3.12
CA ALA A 302 -4.02 39.13 -3.81
C ALA A 302 -3.31 40.15 -2.90
N GLU A 303 -2.28 40.82 -3.43
CA GLU A 303 -1.38 41.67 -2.63
C GLU A 303 -2.15 42.65 -1.71
N SER A 304 -1.77 42.67 -0.43
CA SER A 304 -2.16 43.68 0.57
C SER A 304 -3.66 43.83 0.91
N THR A 305 -4.50 42.83 0.65
CA THR A 305 -5.95 42.89 0.98
C THR A 305 -6.30 42.20 2.31
N ILE A 306 -7.23 42.80 3.07
CA ILE A 306 -7.79 42.23 4.30
C ILE A 306 -9.16 41.64 4.02
N CYS A 307 -9.41 40.46 4.57
CA CYS A 307 -10.63 39.70 4.42
C CYS A 307 -11.08 39.09 5.76
N GLN A 308 -12.19 38.36 5.77
CA GLN A 308 -12.51 37.43 6.86
C GLN A 308 -12.24 35.98 6.45
N LYS A 309 -11.77 35.16 7.40
CA LYS A 309 -11.59 33.72 7.24
C LYS A 309 -12.03 32.97 8.49
N ASN A 310 -12.27 31.67 8.36
CA ASN A 310 -12.47 30.81 9.52
C ASN A 310 -11.29 30.96 10.52
N PRO A 311 -11.55 31.03 11.83
CA PRO A 311 -10.50 31.12 12.85
C PRO A 311 -9.50 29.97 12.74
N ASN A 312 -8.21 30.27 12.67
CA ASN A 312 -7.15 29.27 12.47
C ASN A 312 -5.86 29.54 13.27
N LEU A 313 -5.80 30.64 14.04
CA LEU A 313 -4.66 31.06 14.86
C LEU A 313 -3.32 31.19 14.10
N SER A 314 -3.33 31.19 12.77
CA SER A 314 -2.13 31.49 12.00
C SER A 314 -1.79 32.97 12.10
N TYR A 315 -0.51 33.31 11.96
CA TYR A 315 -0.03 34.69 12.08
C TYR A 315 -0.65 35.67 11.06
N ASP A 316 -1.32 35.17 10.03
CA ASP A 316 -2.07 35.98 9.06
C ASP A 316 -3.47 36.41 9.56
N SER A 317 -3.95 35.86 10.68
CA SER A 317 -5.23 36.20 11.33
C SER A 317 -5.06 36.79 12.74
N LEU A 318 -3.81 36.92 13.19
CA LEU A 318 -3.44 37.44 14.51
C LEU A 318 -2.88 38.86 14.42
N TRP A 319 -3.20 39.65 15.44
CA TRP A 319 -2.88 41.08 15.52
C TRP A 319 -2.27 41.44 16.87
N ILE A 320 -1.53 42.54 16.93
CA ILE A 320 -1.06 43.17 18.17
C ILE A 320 -1.69 44.56 18.22
N ILE A 321 -2.42 44.86 19.28
CA ILE A 321 -3.08 46.17 19.45
C ILE A 321 -2.20 47.03 20.33
N GLN A 322 -1.46 47.95 19.69
CA GLN A 322 -0.51 48.83 20.36
C GLN A 322 -1.11 50.23 20.54
N PRO A 323 -0.98 50.86 21.73
CA PRO A 323 -1.39 52.25 21.93
C PRO A 323 -0.72 53.20 20.93
N ASN A 324 -1.50 54.12 20.36
CA ASN A 324 -1.02 55.15 19.42
C ASN A 324 -1.83 56.44 19.59
N GLY A 325 -1.28 57.44 20.29
CA GLY A 325 -1.97 58.69 20.60
C GLY A 325 -3.27 58.48 21.38
N SER A 326 -4.39 58.97 20.84
CA SER A 326 -5.74 58.84 21.45
C SER A 326 -6.43 57.50 21.15
N GLY A 327 -5.76 56.58 20.46
CA GLY A 327 -6.30 55.28 20.06
C GLY A 327 -5.21 54.24 19.95
N TYR A 328 -5.26 53.44 18.89
CA TYR A 328 -4.39 52.29 18.71
C TYR A 328 -3.89 52.18 17.28
N LYS A 329 -2.73 51.57 17.09
CA LYS A 329 -2.34 50.97 15.81
C LYS A 329 -2.44 49.46 15.93
N ILE A 330 -2.86 48.82 14.84
CA ILE A 330 -3.09 47.37 14.79
C ILE A 330 -1.97 46.77 13.96
N VAL A 331 -1.01 46.14 14.63
CA VAL A 331 0.20 45.57 14.01
C VAL A 331 -0.07 44.12 13.60
N SER A 332 0.40 43.71 12.43
CA SER A 332 0.24 42.34 11.97
C SER A 332 1.19 41.39 12.70
N ALA A 333 0.69 40.22 13.10
CA ALA A 333 1.55 39.15 13.62
C ALA A 333 2.42 38.49 12.52
N SER A 334 2.16 38.77 11.24
CA SER A 334 2.95 38.23 10.12
C SER A 334 4.23 39.04 9.85
N ASN A 335 4.22 40.35 10.11
CA ASN A 335 5.37 41.22 9.92
C ASN A 335 5.22 42.50 10.75
N ILE A 336 6.26 42.84 11.53
CA ILE A 336 6.30 44.01 12.40
C ILE A 336 6.19 45.35 11.64
N GLU A 337 6.57 45.37 10.37
CA GLU A 337 6.52 46.56 9.51
C GLU A 337 5.12 46.80 8.90
N ASN A 338 4.18 45.86 9.11
CA ASN A 338 2.85 45.90 8.52
C ASN A 338 1.75 46.22 9.54
N TYR A 339 0.85 47.14 9.19
CA TYR A 339 -0.26 47.63 9.99
C TYR A 339 -1.59 47.51 9.25
N LEU A 340 -2.68 47.46 10.01
CA LEU A 340 -4.02 47.64 9.46
C LEU A 340 -4.21 49.11 9.05
N ASN A 341 -4.40 49.36 7.76
CA ASN A 341 -4.58 50.68 7.19
C ASN A 341 -5.86 50.76 6.34
N ILE A 342 -6.16 51.94 5.81
CA ILE A 342 -7.24 52.16 4.85
C ILE A 342 -6.66 52.65 3.53
N SER A 343 -7.17 52.11 2.42
CA SER A 343 -6.95 52.65 1.08
C SER A 343 -8.24 52.57 0.28
N SER A 344 -8.70 53.70 -0.25
CA SER A 344 -9.94 53.79 -1.06
C SER A 344 -11.17 53.12 -0.39
N GLU A 345 -11.39 53.42 0.89
CA GLU A 345 -12.46 52.84 1.74
C GLU A 345 -12.37 51.33 2.01
N LYS A 346 -11.32 50.66 1.52
CA LYS A 346 -11.01 49.27 1.87
C LYS A 346 -10.04 49.22 3.03
N VAL A 347 -10.22 48.23 3.90
CA VAL A 347 -9.23 47.91 4.92
C VAL A 347 -8.13 47.08 4.24
N VAL A 348 -6.88 47.50 4.41
CA VAL A 348 -5.72 46.94 3.72
C VAL A 348 -4.58 46.67 4.70
N LEU A 349 -3.63 45.86 4.27
CA LEU A 349 -2.35 45.71 4.96
C LEU A 349 -1.36 46.72 4.36
N GLY A 350 -0.85 47.65 5.17
CA GLY A 350 0.07 48.71 4.74
C GLY A 350 1.23 48.91 5.70
N ASN A 351 2.06 49.91 5.45
CA ASN A 351 3.22 50.27 6.27
C ASN A 351 3.06 51.63 6.98
N ASP A 352 1.87 52.23 6.93
CA ASP A 352 1.60 53.51 7.59
C ASP A 352 1.33 53.30 9.09
N SER A 353 2.39 53.47 9.88
CA SER A 353 2.32 53.37 11.33
C SER A 353 1.59 54.55 12.01
N SER A 354 1.24 55.60 11.28
CA SER A 354 0.58 56.80 11.82
C SER A 354 -0.94 56.68 11.94
N GLN A 355 -1.55 55.71 11.24
CA GLN A 355 -2.99 55.43 11.31
C GLN A 355 -3.43 55.11 12.75
N VAL A 356 -4.49 55.79 13.20
CA VAL A 356 -5.08 55.60 14.54
C VAL A 356 -6.47 54.99 14.43
N TRP A 357 -6.66 53.84 15.09
CA TRP A 357 -7.90 53.10 15.24
C TRP A 357 -8.55 53.39 16.60
N ILE A 358 -9.88 53.53 16.61
CA ILE A 358 -10.71 53.73 17.79
C ILE A 358 -11.63 52.52 17.96
N PHE A 359 -11.64 51.97 19.17
CA PHE A 359 -12.56 50.91 19.58
C PHE A 359 -13.63 51.51 20.49
N LYS A 360 -14.90 51.46 20.06
CA LYS A 360 -16.04 51.92 20.87
C LYS A 360 -16.85 50.72 21.32
N SER A 361 -17.18 50.64 22.61
CA SER A 361 -17.98 49.56 23.17
C SER A 361 -19.30 49.44 22.42
N TYR A 362 -19.63 48.23 22.00
CA TYR A 362 -20.80 47.94 21.19
C TYR A 362 -21.89 47.36 22.10
N SER A 363 -22.84 48.19 22.56
CA SER A 363 -23.88 47.76 23.52
C SER A 363 -25.29 48.14 23.05
N GLN A 364 -26.10 47.15 22.66
CA GLN A 364 -27.56 47.21 22.46
C GLN A 364 -28.15 45.83 22.80
N ASN A 365 -29.15 45.72 23.69
CA ASN A 365 -30.01 44.55 24.00
C ASN A 365 -29.67 43.19 23.34
N ILE A 366 -28.47 42.67 23.57
CA ILE A 366 -28.02 41.42 22.95
C ILE A 366 -28.64 40.28 23.74
N SER A 367 -29.34 39.36 23.05
CA SER A 367 -29.69 38.06 23.63
C SER A 367 -28.41 37.36 24.10
N SER A 368 -28.23 37.28 25.43
CA SER A 368 -27.00 36.76 26.03
C SER A 368 -27.31 35.81 27.18
N ILE A 369 -26.36 34.93 27.48
CA ILE A 369 -26.27 34.29 28.80
C ILE A 369 -25.55 35.22 29.77
N LEU A 370 -25.96 35.22 31.04
CA LEU A 370 -25.25 35.83 32.16
C LEU A 370 -24.81 34.74 33.14
N TYR A 371 -23.57 34.81 33.61
CA TYR A 371 -23.04 33.83 34.56
C TYR A 371 -22.01 34.42 35.49
N ARG A 372 -21.77 33.75 36.62
CA ARG A 372 -20.73 34.11 37.59
C ARG A 372 -20.28 32.87 38.36
N ALA A 373 -19.07 32.94 38.91
CA ALA A 373 -18.48 31.91 39.74
C ALA A 373 -18.27 32.40 41.18
N HIS A 374 -18.37 31.48 42.13
CA HIS A 374 -17.86 31.61 43.49
C HIS A 374 -16.49 30.95 43.55
N VAL A 375 -15.43 31.74 43.72
CA VAL A 375 -14.04 31.26 43.69
C VAL A 375 -13.49 31.18 45.11
N GLN A 376 -12.74 30.12 45.39
CA GLN A 376 -12.05 29.89 46.65
C GLN A 376 -11.29 31.16 47.12
N ASP A 377 -11.48 31.54 48.39
CA ASP A 377 -10.90 32.73 49.04
C ASP A 377 -11.19 34.08 48.36
N ILE A 378 -12.11 34.13 47.40
CA ILE A 378 -12.55 35.36 46.72
C ILE A 378 -14.06 35.57 46.90
N GLY A 379 -14.82 34.49 46.89
CA GLY A 379 -16.28 34.51 46.95
C GLY A 379 -16.92 34.74 45.59
N TRP A 380 -18.16 35.22 45.59
CA TRP A 380 -18.91 35.52 44.36
C TRP A 380 -18.30 36.67 43.58
N GLN A 381 -17.97 36.42 42.32
CA GLN A 381 -17.58 37.45 41.37
C GLN A 381 -18.80 38.13 40.72
N SER A 382 -18.55 39.25 40.04
CA SER A 382 -19.54 39.95 39.22
C SER A 382 -20.10 39.05 38.11
N TRP A 383 -21.32 39.35 37.65
CA TRP A 383 -21.89 38.72 36.47
C TRP A 383 -21.09 39.10 35.21
N VAL A 384 -20.82 38.10 34.38
CA VAL A 384 -20.22 38.22 33.05
C VAL A 384 -21.21 37.70 32.00
N GLN A 385 -20.93 37.92 30.71
CA GLN A 385 -21.85 37.61 29.62
C GLN A 385 -21.18 36.76 28.51
N ASN A 386 -21.91 36.49 27.42
CA ASN A 386 -21.52 35.63 26.30
C ASN A 386 -20.01 35.66 25.94
N GLY A 387 -19.28 34.60 26.32
CA GLY A 387 -17.87 34.39 25.99
C GLY A 387 -16.87 35.00 26.98
N ASP A 388 -17.32 35.76 27.98
CA ASP A 388 -16.44 36.36 29.00
C ASP A 388 -15.98 35.31 30.03
N THR A 389 -14.80 35.45 30.60
CA THR A 389 -14.33 34.49 31.62
C THR A 389 -14.97 34.76 33.00
N ALA A 390 -15.61 33.75 33.59
CA ALA A 390 -15.97 33.73 35.02
C ALA A 390 -14.99 32.83 35.79
N GLY A 391 -14.36 33.33 36.85
CA GLY A 391 -13.36 32.60 37.63
C GLY A 391 -12.00 33.31 37.65
N THR A 392 -10.94 32.52 37.80
CA THR A 392 -9.54 32.96 37.69
C THR A 392 -8.75 31.94 36.89
N THR A 393 -7.85 32.33 35.99
CA THR A 393 -6.99 31.37 35.28
C THR A 393 -5.57 31.41 35.86
N GLY A 394 -4.98 30.23 36.11
CA GLY A 394 -3.57 30.10 36.51
C GLY A 394 -3.23 30.68 37.89
N LYS A 395 -4.24 30.85 38.76
CA LYS A 395 -4.06 31.35 40.14
C LYS A 395 -4.13 30.24 41.19
N ASN A 396 -4.36 29.01 40.76
CA ASN A 396 -4.56 27.84 41.61
C ASN A 396 -5.68 28.07 42.65
N LYS A 397 -6.79 28.64 42.18
CA LYS A 397 -7.99 28.93 42.99
C LYS A 397 -9.21 28.31 42.33
N GLY A 398 -9.80 27.33 43.00
CA GLY A 398 -10.93 26.58 42.46
C GLY A 398 -12.24 27.35 42.49
N ILE A 399 -13.08 27.13 41.48
CA ILE A 399 -14.50 27.43 41.51
C ILE A 399 -15.15 26.43 42.46
N GLU A 400 -15.92 26.93 43.42
CA GLU A 400 -16.70 26.11 44.35
C GLU A 400 -18.17 26.01 43.91
N ALA A 401 -18.71 27.09 43.29
CA ALA A 401 -20.10 27.15 42.81
C ALA A 401 -20.30 28.14 41.65
N ILE A 402 -21.44 28.00 40.95
CA ILE A 402 -21.83 28.84 39.80
C ILE A 402 -23.31 29.26 39.85
N ASN A 403 -23.61 30.42 39.24
CA ASN A 403 -24.97 30.84 38.87
C ASN A 403 -25.01 31.21 37.39
N LEU A 404 -26.01 30.72 36.65
CA LEU A 404 -26.24 31.05 35.24
C LEU A 404 -27.71 31.47 35.05
N LYS A 405 -27.96 32.47 34.22
CA LYS A 405 -29.31 32.87 33.78
C LYS A 405 -29.29 33.44 32.37
N LEU A 406 -30.41 33.37 31.66
CA LEU A 406 -30.57 34.04 30.35
C LEU A 406 -30.96 35.51 30.55
N SER A 407 -30.63 36.36 29.58
CA SER A 407 -31.08 37.75 29.55
C SER A 407 -32.61 37.85 29.42
N GLU A 408 -33.21 38.90 29.97
CA GLU A 408 -34.68 39.04 30.09
C GLU A 408 -35.44 38.99 28.75
N ASN A 409 -34.75 39.29 27.64
CA ASN A 409 -35.29 39.22 26.28
C ASN A 409 -35.25 37.81 25.65
N ILE A 410 -34.76 36.78 26.33
CA ILE A 410 -34.78 35.39 25.85
C ILE A 410 -35.90 34.62 26.55
N ALA A 411 -36.93 34.24 25.80
CA ALA A 411 -37.96 33.31 26.27
C ALA A 411 -37.39 31.88 26.39
N GLY A 412 -37.66 31.19 27.50
CA GLY A 412 -37.17 29.84 27.81
C GLY A 412 -36.34 29.79 29.09
N GLY A 413 -35.53 28.74 29.25
CA GLY A 413 -34.71 28.53 30.45
C GLY A 413 -33.33 27.96 30.17
N ILE A 414 -32.50 27.93 31.22
CA ILE A 414 -31.22 27.22 31.26
C ILE A 414 -31.19 26.30 32.48
N GLU A 415 -30.67 25.09 32.29
CA GLU A 415 -30.39 24.12 33.34
C GLU A 415 -28.89 23.79 33.38
N TYR A 416 -28.34 23.61 34.57
CA TYR A 416 -26.93 23.26 34.76
C TYR A 416 -26.70 22.45 36.03
N GLN A 417 -25.61 21.69 36.05
CA GLN A 417 -25.17 20.92 37.21
C GLN A 417 -23.64 20.89 37.32
N ALA A 418 -23.14 20.82 38.56
CA ALA A 418 -21.74 20.72 38.90
C ALA A 418 -21.36 19.27 39.28
N HIS A 419 -20.14 18.86 38.93
CA HIS A 419 -19.45 17.72 39.54
C HIS A 419 -18.52 18.26 40.63
N VAL A 420 -18.75 17.85 41.88
CA VAL A 420 -17.99 18.35 43.03
C VAL A 420 -17.13 17.24 43.61
N GLU A 421 -15.91 17.59 44.01
CA GLU A 421 -14.97 16.70 44.69
C GLU A 421 -15.67 15.92 45.82
N ASN A 422 -15.44 14.60 45.85
CA ASN A 422 -16.00 13.65 46.83
C ASN A 422 -17.54 13.58 46.92
N ILE A 423 -18.27 14.28 46.05
CA ILE A 423 -19.73 14.24 45.96
C ILE A 423 -20.17 13.62 44.63
N GLY A 424 -19.48 13.96 43.54
CA GLY A 424 -19.87 13.59 42.18
C GLY A 424 -20.80 14.62 41.54
N TRP A 425 -21.55 14.18 40.51
CA TRP A 425 -22.56 15.02 39.84
C TRP A 425 -23.73 15.31 40.78
N GLN A 426 -24.04 16.59 40.97
CA GLN A 426 -25.23 17.06 41.70
C GLN A 426 -26.46 17.12 40.78
N ASP A 427 -27.65 17.34 41.36
CA ASP A 427 -28.89 17.53 40.61
C ASP A 427 -28.84 18.79 39.71
N TRP A 428 -29.60 18.74 38.62
CA TRP A 428 -29.81 19.90 37.74
C TRP A 428 -30.54 21.03 38.47
N VAL A 429 -30.03 22.25 38.32
CA VAL A 429 -30.68 23.48 38.81
C VAL A 429 -30.98 24.42 37.65
N SER A 430 -31.95 25.32 37.84
CA SER A 430 -32.44 26.23 36.80
C SER A 430 -32.09 27.70 37.05
N ASN A 431 -32.12 28.52 36.00
CA ASN A 431 -32.10 30.00 36.00
C ASN A 431 -31.81 30.68 37.37
N GLY A 432 -30.55 31.03 37.61
CA GLY A 432 -30.11 31.82 38.75
C GLY A 432 -29.95 31.04 40.06
N GLN A 433 -30.27 29.74 40.08
CA GLN A 433 -30.05 28.87 41.26
C GLN A 433 -28.57 28.50 41.43
N LEU A 434 -28.18 28.04 42.61
CA LEU A 434 -26.79 27.67 42.90
C LEU A 434 -26.52 26.23 42.47
N SER A 435 -25.42 25.99 41.74
CA SER A 435 -24.85 24.65 41.52
C SER A 435 -23.42 24.61 42.04
N GLY A 436 -23.03 23.56 42.76
CA GLY A 436 -21.76 23.46 43.49
C GLY A 436 -21.93 23.54 45.01
N THR A 437 -20.90 23.99 45.73
CA THR A 437 -20.94 24.25 47.17
C THR A 437 -20.30 25.60 47.50
N THR A 438 -20.69 26.22 48.61
CA THR A 438 -20.05 27.45 49.12
C THR A 438 -19.66 27.24 50.57
N GLY A 439 -18.42 27.58 50.93
CA GLY A 439 -17.93 27.52 52.32
C GLY A 439 -17.72 26.11 52.89
N LYS A 440 -17.63 25.09 52.02
CA LYS A 440 -17.35 23.69 52.40
C LYS A 440 -15.92 23.23 52.06
N ASN A 441 -15.13 24.09 51.43
CA ASN A 441 -13.80 23.76 50.90
C ASN A 441 -13.83 22.53 49.96
N LEU A 442 -14.89 22.38 49.18
CA LEU A 442 -15.01 21.34 48.15
C LEU A 442 -15.01 22.00 46.79
N GLN A 443 -14.10 21.56 45.93
CA GLN A 443 -13.87 22.15 44.63
C GLN A 443 -14.75 21.54 43.53
N MET A 444 -15.17 22.36 42.58
CA MET A 444 -15.90 21.90 41.38
C MET A 444 -14.88 21.39 40.35
N GLU A 445 -15.11 20.18 39.83
CA GLU A 445 -14.20 19.52 38.87
C GLU A 445 -14.75 19.57 37.43
N ALA A 446 -16.07 19.58 37.27
CA ALA A 446 -16.73 19.64 35.96
C ALA A 446 -18.12 20.29 36.01
N VAL A 447 -18.66 20.64 34.84
CA VAL A 447 -20.00 21.25 34.67
C VAL A 447 -20.73 20.67 33.44
N ARG A 448 -22.06 20.65 33.48
CA ARG A 448 -22.95 20.45 32.32
C ARG A 448 -23.98 21.57 32.25
N ILE A 449 -24.29 22.05 31.05
CA ILE A 449 -25.19 23.19 30.83
C ILE A 449 -26.05 22.93 29.59
N LYS A 450 -27.37 23.07 29.69
CA LYS A 450 -28.31 22.93 28.56
C LYS A 450 -29.40 23.99 28.61
N LEU A 451 -29.97 24.31 27.45
CA LEU A 451 -31.13 25.20 27.34
C LEU A 451 -32.42 24.39 27.44
N THR A 452 -33.50 25.03 27.87
CA THR A 452 -34.84 24.43 27.95
C THR A 452 -35.90 25.38 27.38
N GLY A 453 -37.07 24.83 27.03
CA GLY A 453 -38.21 25.61 26.54
C GLY A 453 -37.92 26.30 25.20
N ASP A 454 -38.33 27.56 25.05
CA ASP A 454 -38.17 28.29 23.78
C ASP A 454 -36.72 28.68 23.47
N ALA A 455 -35.85 28.74 24.48
CA ALA A 455 -34.44 29.04 24.31
C ALA A 455 -33.73 27.91 23.55
N GLU A 456 -34.03 26.66 23.91
CA GLU A 456 -33.48 25.46 23.26
C GLU A 456 -33.81 25.37 21.76
N LYS A 457 -34.97 25.90 21.36
CA LYS A 457 -35.42 25.91 19.96
C LYS A 457 -34.67 26.95 19.12
N LYS A 458 -34.27 28.07 19.74
CA LYS A 458 -33.68 29.22 19.06
C LYS A 458 -32.17 29.28 19.14
N TYR A 459 -31.58 28.62 20.13
CA TYR A 459 -30.17 28.74 20.44
C TYR A 459 -29.55 27.38 20.77
N ASP A 460 -28.23 27.32 20.63
CA ASP A 460 -27.37 26.33 21.26
C ASP A 460 -26.48 27.03 22.31
N VAL A 461 -26.13 26.32 23.38
CA VAL A 461 -25.17 26.79 24.38
C VAL A 461 -23.88 26.01 24.25
N TYR A 462 -22.78 26.75 24.04
CA TYR A 462 -21.42 26.23 24.07
C TYR A 462 -20.73 26.70 25.34
N TYR A 463 -19.95 25.84 25.99
CA TYR A 463 -19.21 26.20 27.19
C TYR A 463 -17.92 25.41 27.32
N ARG A 464 -16.90 26.00 27.94
CA ARG A 464 -15.64 25.33 28.25
C ARG A 464 -15.17 25.69 29.64
N ALA A 465 -14.26 24.87 30.16
CA ALA A 465 -13.72 25.01 31.49
C ALA A 465 -12.19 25.08 31.47
N HIS A 466 -11.62 25.96 32.28
CA HIS A 466 -10.21 26.00 32.59
C HIS A 466 -9.96 25.09 33.78
N ALA A 467 -9.32 23.94 33.56
CA ALA A 467 -9.02 22.98 34.62
C ALA A 467 -7.57 23.14 35.11
N GLN A 468 -7.37 22.96 36.41
CA GLN A 468 -6.05 22.87 37.02
C GLN A 468 -5.18 21.86 36.25
N GLU A 469 -3.91 22.20 36.01
CA GLU A 469 -2.94 21.42 35.22
C GLU A 469 -3.24 21.21 33.71
N PHE A 470 -4.48 21.43 33.24
CA PHE A 470 -4.84 21.24 31.83
C PHE A 470 -5.13 22.54 31.08
N GLY A 471 -5.31 23.66 31.77
CA GLY A 471 -5.71 24.91 31.16
C GLY A 471 -7.12 24.85 30.58
N TRP A 472 -7.39 25.67 29.55
CA TRP A 472 -8.65 25.62 28.82
C TRP A 472 -8.82 24.30 28.06
N LEU A 473 -9.85 23.55 28.41
CA LEU A 473 -10.37 22.45 27.61
C LEU A 473 -11.25 22.98 26.47
N ASP A 474 -11.56 22.12 25.50
CA ASP A 474 -12.37 22.49 24.34
C ASP A 474 -13.84 22.81 24.72
N TRP A 475 -14.62 23.30 23.75
CA TRP A 475 -16.02 23.68 23.94
C TRP A 475 -16.96 22.46 23.94
N ALA A 476 -17.66 22.24 25.05
CA ALA A 476 -18.82 21.36 25.17
C ALA A 476 -20.08 22.04 24.61
N LYS A 477 -21.05 21.24 24.17
CA LYS A 477 -22.34 21.71 23.66
C LYS A 477 -23.51 21.09 24.44
N ASN A 478 -24.55 21.88 24.73
CA ASN A 478 -25.88 21.40 25.11
C ASN A 478 -25.95 20.15 26.01
N GLY A 479 -25.42 20.21 27.22
CA GLY A 479 -25.50 19.15 28.22
C GLY A 479 -24.31 18.19 28.26
N GLU A 480 -23.38 18.29 27.30
CA GLU A 480 -22.09 17.60 27.35
C GLU A 480 -21.25 17.98 28.58
N SER A 481 -20.38 17.10 29.07
CA SER A 481 -19.50 17.46 30.17
C SER A 481 -18.42 18.46 29.72
N ALA A 482 -18.08 19.42 30.58
CA ALA A 482 -16.88 20.25 30.45
C ALA A 482 -16.07 20.21 31.77
N GLY A 483 -14.75 20.01 31.71
CA GLY A 483 -13.88 19.95 32.89
C GLY A 483 -13.13 18.62 33.05
N THR A 484 -12.91 18.19 34.29
CA THR A 484 -12.20 16.94 34.58
C THR A 484 -12.95 16.02 35.54
N GLN A 485 -12.59 14.74 35.54
CA GLN A 485 -13.06 13.79 36.55
C GLN A 485 -11.98 12.76 36.88
N GLY A 486 -11.77 12.48 38.17
CA GLY A 486 -10.83 11.47 38.66
C GLY A 486 -9.35 11.88 38.68
N TYR A 487 -9.03 13.09 38.21
CA TYR A 487 -7.70 13.68 38.35
C TYR A 487 -7.50 14.42 39.67
N ASN A 488 -8.57 14.71 40.42
CA ASN A 488 -8.61 15.60 41.57
C ASN A 488 -8.16 17.04 41.22
N TYR A 489 -8.49 17.49 40.00
CA TYR A 489 -8.18 18.82 39.50
C TYR A 489 -9.44 19.69 39.49
N HIS A 490 -9.36 20.86 40.11
CA HIS A 490 -10.47 21.80 40.15
C HIS A 490 -10.59 22.61 38.86
N LEU A 491 -11.79 23.13 38.60
CA LEU A 491 -12.01 24.20 37.63
C LEU A 491 -11.57 25.52 38.24
N GLU A 492 -10.80 26.29 37.51
CA GLU A 492 -10.43 27.65 37.91
C GLU A 492 -11.29 28.72 37.22
N ALA A 493 -11.75 28.45 35.99
CA ALA A 493 -12.57 29.37 35.20
C ALA A 493 -13.57 28.68 34.23
N LEU A 494 -14.59 29.42 33.80
CA LEU A 494 -15.59 29.02 32.80
C LEU A 494 -15.80 30.12 31.76
N GLU A 495 -16.08 29.69 30.52
CA GLU A 495 -16.61 30.53 29.46
C GLU A 495 -17.87 29.89 28.88
N ILE A 496 -18.91 30.69 28.63
CA ILE A 496 -20.19 30.22 28.14
C ILE A 496 -20.71 31.16 27.06
N GLN A 497 -21.13 30.60 25.93
CA GLN A 497 -21.58 31.32 24.75
C GLN A 497 -22.93 30.78 24.28
N LEU A 498 -23.89 31.67 24.15
CA LEU A 498 -25.11 31.43 23.38
C LEU A 498 -24.86 31.70 21.89
N VAL A 499 -25.24 30.77 21.02
CA VAL A 499 -25.26 30.95 19.55
C VAL A 499 -26.63 30.61 18.99
N THR A 500 -26.97 31.11 17.80
CA THR A 500 -28.23 30.71 17.13
C THR A 500 -28.26 29.20 16.92
N LYS A 501 -29.46 28.61 16.85
CA LYS A 501 -29.64 27.17 16.72
C LYS A 501 -28.86 26.63 15.51
N GLY A 502 -28.01 25.63 15.72
CA GLY A 502 -27.14 25.08 14.68
C GLY A 502 -25.91 25.93 14.34
N GLY A 503 -25.69 27.04 15.06
CA GLY A 503 -24.50 27.87 14.96
C GLY A 503 -23.22 27.11 15.33
N LYS A 504 -22.09 27.56 14.78
CA LYS A 504 -20.78 26.95 15.03
C LYS A 504 -20.29 27.26 16.45
N ALA A 505 -19.50 26.33 17.01
CA ALA A 505 -18.80 26.54 18.27
C ALA A 505 -17.80 27.71 18.17
N PRO A 506 -17.53 28.44 19.27
CA PRO A 506 -16.53 29.52 19.27
C PRO A 506 -15.09 29.02 19.05
N GLY A 507 -14.81 27.74 19.32
CA GLY A 507 -13.51 27.12 19.15
C GLY A 507 -13.62 25.62 18.92
N ASN A 508 -12.51 24.90 19.11
CA ASN A 508 -12.48 23.45 19.00
C ASN A 508 -13.44 22.80 20.02
N THR A 509 -14.01 21.65 19.67
CA THR A 509 -14.97 20.89 20.48
C THR A 509 -14.48 19.45 20.72
N SER A 510 -13.21 19.16 20.47
CA SER A 510 -12.70 17.78 20.42
C SER A 510 -12.53 17.17 21.81
N VAL A 511 -12.01 17.94 22.77
CA VAL A 511 -11.68 17.46 24.13
C VAL A 511 -12.24 18.42 25.21
N PRO A 512 -13.57 18.56 25.33
CA PRO A 512 -14.15 19.46 26.32
C PRO A 512 -14.05 18.94 27.76
N PHE A 513 -13.84 17.64 27.91
CA PHE A 513 -13.81 16.94 29.19
C PHE A 513 -12.72 15.86 29.22
N LYS A 514 -11.97 15.79 30.32
CA LYS A 514 -10.92 14.77 30.54
C LYS A 514 -11.20 13.93 31.78
N GLN A 515 -11.24 12.62 31.62
CA GLN A 515 -11.45 11.68 32.73
C GLN A 515 -10.25 10.76 32.91
N LYS A 516 -9.76 10.61 34.16
CA LYS A 516 -8.56 9.81 34.45
C LYS A 516 -8.84 8.33 34.18
N GLU A 517 -8.10 7.76 33.22
CA GLU A 517 -8.37 6.43 32.66
C GLU A 517 -8.13 5.26 33.62
N THR A 518 -7.38 5.44 34.71
CA THR A 518 -6.83 4.34 35.52
C THR A 518 -7.82 3.63 36.45
N ASN A 519 -9.08 4.08 36.57
CA ASN A 519 -10.06 3.52 37.50
C ASN A 519 -11.40 3.13 36.87
N ILE A 520 -11.47 3.02 35.54
CA ILE A 520 -12.69 2.62 34.84
C ILE A 520 -12.51 1.19 34.35
N LYS A 521 -13.33 0.27 34.86
CA LYS A 521 -13.49 -1.09 34.32
C LYS A 521 -14.12 -0.99 32.93
N LYS A 522 -13.28 -0.76 31.91
CA LYS A 522 -13.68 -0.59 30.50
C LYS A 522 -13.97 -1.91 29.82
N LEU A 523 -13.27 -2.98 30.21
CA LEU A 523 -13.42 -4.34 29.72
C LEU A 523 -13.89 -5.27 30.84
N SER A 524 -14.85 -6.15 30.53
CA SER A 524 -15.23 -7.29 31.39
C SER A 524 -15.46 -8.56 30.58
N TYR A 525 -15.09 -9.71 31.13
CA TYR A 525 -15.30 -11.01 30.47
C TYR A 525 -15.43 -12.15 31.48
N GLN A 526 -16.16 -13.19 31.07
CA GLN A 526 -16.32 -14.40 31.86
C GLN A 526 -16.42 -15.60 30.94
N THR A 527 -16.03 -16.77 31.45
CA THR A 527 -16.05 -18.04 30.74
C THR A 527 -16.96 -19.05 31.44
N HIS A 528 -17.53 -19.96 30.66
CA HIS A 528 -18.24 -21.15 31.14
C HIS A 528 -17.27 -22.33 31.07
N VAL A 529 -16.96 -22.93 32.21
CA VAL A 529 -16.00 -24.03 32.33
C VAL A 529 -16.73 -25.35 32.52
N GLU A 530 -16.24 -26.41 31.90
CA GLU A 530 -16.76 -27.77 32.06
C GLU A 530 -16.95 -28.12 33.55
N ASN A 531 -18.11 -28.68 33.89
CA ASN A 531 -18.48 -29.13 35.24
C ASN A 531 -18.47 -28.05 36.35
N ILE A 532 -18.17 -26.78 36.03
CA ILE A 532 -18.20 -25.66 36.98
C ILE A 532 -19.28 -24.64 36.60
N GLY A 533 -19.44 -24.37 35.31
CA GLY A 533 -20.38 -23.36 34.82
C GLY A 533 -19.76 -21.97 34.63
N TRP A 534 -20.59 -20.93 34.63
CA TRP A 534 -20.13 -19.54 34.50
C TRP A 534 -19.29 -19.11 35.71
N GLN A 535 -18.11 -18.59 35.43
CA GLN A 535 -17.22 -17.96 36.43
C GLN A 535 -17.55 -16.48 36.63
N ASP A 536 -17.05 -15.89 37.72
CA ASP A 536 -17.15 -14.45 37.96
C ASP A 536 -16.53 -13.62 36.83
N SER A 537 -17.10 -12.45 36.57
CA SER A 537 -16.55 -11.45 35.65
C SER A 537 -15.14 -11.03 36.03
N LYS A 538 -14.25 -11.12 35.04
CA LYS A 538 -12.85 -10.69 35.06
C LYS A 538 -12.67 -9.41 34.27
N TYR A 539 -11.62 -8.67 34.59
CA TYR A 539 -11.30 -7.37 33.98
C TYR A 539 -9.93 -7.41 33.31
N ASP A 540 -9.44 -6.26 32.84
CA ASP A 540 -8.19 -6.15 32.07
C ASP A 540 -7.04 -6.98 32.65
N GLY A 541 -6.57 -7.96 31.87
CA GLY A 541 -5.44 -8.82 32.19
C GLY A 541 -5.71 -9.96 33.19
N GLU A 542 -6.89 -10.04 33.81
CA GLU A 542 -7.21 -11.12 34.77
C GLU A 542 -7.44 -12.48 34.08
N ILE A 543 -7.17 -13.60 34.76
CA ILE A 543 -7.40 -14.94 34.17
C ILE A 543 -8.87 -15.34 34.36
N SER A 544 -9.53 -15.74 33.27
CA SER A 544 -10.85 -16.40 33.28
C SER A 544 -10.72 -17.84 32.79
N GLY A 545 -11.21 -18.82 33.57
CA GLY A 545 -11.07 -20.25 33.30
C GLY A 545 -10.16 -20.96 34.30
N THR A 546 -9.65 -22.14 33.93
CA THR A 546 -8.72 -22.94 34.73
C THR A 546 -7.42 -23.20 33.96
N SER A 547 -6.31 -23.42 34.63
CA SER A 547 -5.03 -23.75 33.98
C SER A 547 -4.46 -24.99 34.65
N GLY A 548 -4.17 -26.04 33.85
CA GLY A 548 -3.56 -27.28 34.35
C GLY A 548 -4.51 -28.23 35.10
N GLN A 549 -5.81 -27.96 35.13
CA GLN A 549 -6.82 -28.81 35.79
C GLN A 549 -7.53 -29.76 34.82
N ALA A 550 -7.17 -29.72 33.54
CA ALA A 550 -7.77 -30.52 32.48
C ALA A 550 -9.27 -30.28 32.22
N LEU A 551 -9.81 -29.14 32.63
CA LEU A 551 -11.18 -28.71 32.34
C LEU A 551 -11.19 -27.76 31.14
N HIS A 552 -12.14 -27.93 30.22
CA HIS A 552 -12.27 -27.07 29.04
C HIS A 552 -13.21 -25.89 29.23
N LEU A 553 -12.96 -24.82 28.46
CA LEU A 553 -13.92 -23.75 28.23
C LEU A 553 -15.00 -24.23 27.25
N GLU A 554 -16.26 -23.92 27.52
CA GLU A 554 -17.41 -24.23 26.63
C GLU A 554 -17.99 -22.95 25.99
N ALA A 555 -17.97 -21.83 26.71
CA ALA A 555 -18.47 -20.54 26.22
C ALA A 555 -17.77 -19.33 26.87
N ILE A 556 -17.94 -18.16 26.25
CA ILE A 556 -17.42 -16.88 26.71
C ILE A 556 -18.40 -15.73 26.46
N LYS A 557 -18.38 -14.72 27.34
CA LYS A 557 -19.00 -13.40 27.15
C LYS A 557 -17.96 -12.33 27.42
N ILE A 558 -17.89 -11.33 26.54
CA ILE A 558 -16.97 -10.19 26.62
C ILE A 558 -17.77 -8.90 26.40
N SER A 559 -17.59 -7.91 27.26
CA SER A 559 -18.28 -6.63 27.18
C SER A 559 -17.32 -5.46 27.40
N LEU A 560 -17.54 -4.39 26.64
CA LEU A 560 -17.01 -3.06 26.86
C LEU A 560 -18.08 -2.15 27.47
N ALA A 561 -17.66 -1.30 28.40
CA ALA A 561 -18.48 -0.27 29.03
C ALA A 561 -17.66 0.99 29.30
N ASN A 562 -18.34 2.12 29.53
CA ASN A 562 -17.71 3.36 29.99
C ASN A 562 -16.60 3.89 29.06
N LEU A 563 -16.78 3.74 27.74
CA LEU A 563 -15.90 4.34 26.72
C LEU A 563 -16.53 5.64 26.18
N SER A 564 -15.69 6.64 25.92
CA SER A 564 -16.06 7.95 25.37
C SER A 564 -16.34 7.95 23.87
N HIS A 565 -15.99 6.88 23.17
CA HIS A 565 -16.10 6.75 21.72
C HIS A 565 -17.14 5.70 21.33
N THR A 566 -17.80 5.87 20.19
CA THR A 566 -18.82 4.93 19.72
C THR A 566 -18.18 3.65 19.17
N GLY A 567 -18.88 2.52 19.24
CA GLY A 567 -18.39 1.24 18.72
C GLY A 567 -18.62 0.07 19.68
N SER A 568 -18.01 -1.07 19.37
CA SER A 568 -18.29 -2.33 20.08
C SER A 568 -17.13 -3.30 20.06
N ILE A 569 -17.20 -4.34 20.89
CA ILE A 569 -16.33 -5.51 20.83
C ILE A 569 -17.06 -6.65 20.13
N GLU A 570 -16.38 -7.30 19.19
CA GLU A 570 -16.85 -8.49 18.51
C GLU A 570 -15.91 -9.67 18.77
N TYR A 571 -16.46 -10.86 18.94
CA TYR A 571 -15.69 -12.07 19.14
C TYR A 571 -16.38 -13.31 18.57
N ALA A 572 -15.57 -14.25 18.10
CA ALA A 572 -16.02 -15.54 17.57
C ALA A 572 -15.16 -16.64 18.19
N THR A 573 -15.74 -17.80 18.44
CA THR A 573 -15.03 -18.99 18.95
C THR A 573 -15.06 -20.13 17.94
N HIS A 574 -13.98 -20.92 17.91
CA HIS A 574 -13.89 -22.18 17.21
C HIS A 574 -14.24 -23.31 18.17
N ILE A 575 -15.23 -24.13 17.82
CA ILE A 575 -15.80 -25.15 18.71
C ILE A 575 -15.60 -26.53 18.11
N GLN A 576 -15.31 -27.51 18.96
CA GLN A 576 -15.24 -28.92 18.58
C GLN A 576 -16.41 -29.36 17.69
N ASP A 577 -16.08 -29.99 16.56
CA ASP A 577 -17.00 -30.55 15.55
C ASP A 577 -17.99 -29.54 14.95
N ILE A 578 -17.79 -28.24 15.18
CA ILE A 578 -18.64 -27.15 14.65
C ILE A 578 -17.79 -26.17 13.84
N GLY A 579 -16.57 -25.88 14.30
CA GLY A 579 -15.69 -24.89 13.72
C GLY A 579 -15.97 -23.47 14.21
N TRP A 580 -15.53 -22.46 13.43
CA TRP A 580 -15.73 -21.06 13.74
C TRP A 580 -17.21 -20.67 13.71
N GLN A 581 -17.70 -20.07 14.79
CA GLN A 581 -19.02 -19.44 14.82
C GLN A 581 -19.03 -18.03 14.21
N ASN A 582 -20.23 -17.51 13.93
CA ASN A 582 -20.42 -16.10 13.58
C ASN A 582 -20.00 -15.18 14.73
N TRP A 583 -19.54 -13.97 14.38
CA TRP A 583 -19.20 -12.92 15.33
C TRP A 583 -20.36 -12.61 16.28
N LYS A 584 -20.03 -12.47 17.56
CA LYS A 584 -20.92 -12.05 18.66
C LYS A 584 -20.47 -10.69 19.14
N THR A 585 -21.43 -9.83 19.46
CA THR A 585 -21.17 -8.46 19.91
C THR A 585 -21.35 -8.35 21.41
N ASN A 586 -20.66 -7.40 22.04
CA ASN A 586 -20.82 -6.90 23.41
C ASN A 586 -21.82 -7.66 24.33
N GLY A 587 -21.30 -8.54 25.18
CA GLY A 587 -22.06 -9.31 26.18
C GLY A 587 -22.79 -10.56 25.65
N ALA A 588 -22.90 -10.75 24.32
CA ALA A 588 -23.56 -11.91 23.75
C ALA A 588 -22.75 -13.22 23.93
N LEU A 589 -23.43 -14.34 24.17
CA LEU A 589 -22.77 -15.63 24.33
C LEU A 589 -22.12 -16.11 23.03
N SER A 590 -20.84 -16.49 23.10
CA SER A 590 -20.10 -17.21 22.05
C SER A 590 -19.62 -18.56 22.59
N GLY A 591 -19.87 -19.67 21.90
CA GLY A 591 -19.67 -21.03 22.45
C GLY A 591 -20.95 -21.87 22.59
N THR A 592 -20.87 -22.91 23.41
CA THR A 592 -22.00 -23.75 23.83
C THR A 592 -22.07 -23.85 25.35
N THR A 593 -23.25 -24.17 25.89
CA THR A 593 -23.43 -24.45 27.31
C THR A 593 -24.23 -25.74 27.46
N GLY A 594 -23.74 -26.70 28.23
CA GLY A 594 -24.43 -27.97 28.46
C GLY A 594 -24.41 -28.96 27.29
N GLN A 595 -23.60 -28.71 26.26
CA GLN A 595 -23.41 -29.63 25.13
C GLN A 595 -22.12 -30.44 25.21
N HIS A 596 -21.28 -30.22 26.24
CA HIS A 596 -19.96 -30.85 26.40
C HIS A 596 -19.04 -30.65 25.19
N LYS A 597 -19.15 -29.50 24.52
CA LYS A 597 -18.28 -29.13 23.39
C LYS A 597 -17.29 -28.06 23.82
N ARG A 598 -16.00 -28.39 23.72
CA ARG A 598 -14.89 -27.49 24.06
C ARG A 598 -14.70 -26.37 23.03
N LEU A 599 -14.26 -25.21 23.50
CA LEU A 599 -13.61 -24.19 22.69
C LEU A 599 -12.19 -24.64 22.34
N GLU A 600 -11.75 -24.40 21.10
CA GLU A 600 -10.40 -24.74 20.60
C GLU A 600 -9.61 -23.48 20.21
N ALA A 601 -10.30 -22.42 19.78
CA ALA A 601 -9.71 -21.11 19.45
C ALA A 601 -10.73 -19.96 19.61
N ILE A 602 -10.23 -18.72 19.62
CA ILE A 602 -11.02 -17.49 19.70
C ILE A 602 -10.37 -16.36 18.89
N LYS A 603 -11.19 -15.44 18.36
CA LYS A 603 -10.73 -14.15 17.84
C LYS A 603 -11.61 -13.02 18.37
N ILE A 604 -11.02 -11.87 18.65
CA ILE A 604 -11.64 -10.73 19.32
C ILE A 604 -11.18 -9.44 18.64
N ARG A 605 -12.10 -8.59 18.20
CA ARG A 605 -11.78 -7.30 17.57
C ARG A 605 -12.64 -6.18 18.12
N LEU A 606 -12.13 -4.96 18.00
CA LEU A 606 -12.90 -3.74 18.22
C LEU A 606 -13.52 -3.28 16.90
N THR A 607 -14.67 -2.63 16.98
CA THR A 607 -15.43 -2.08 15.85
C THR A 607 -15.91 -0.68 16.18
N GLY A 608 -16.24 0.12 15.15
CA GLY A 608 -16.60 1.53 15.33
C GLY A 608 -15.41 2.41 15.68
N GLU A 609 -15.68 3.59 16.23
CA GLU A 609 -14.64 4.58 16.55
C GLU A 609 -13.64 4.06 17.60
N ILE A 610 -14.07 3.25 18.57
CA ILE A 610 -13.16 2.72 19.61
C ILE A 610 -11.96 1.94 19.04
N ALA A 611 -12.07 1.35 17.84
CA ALA A 611 -10.98 0.62 17.20
C ALA A 611 -9.82 1.52 16.75
N ASN A 612 -10.07 2.84 16.63
CA ASN A 612 -9.05 3.84 16.32
C ASN A 612 -8.29 4.30 17.57
N TYR A 613 -8.88 4.13 18.76
CA TYR A 613 -8.34 4.62 20.03
C TYR A 613 -7.77 3.52 20.92
N TYR A 614 -8.17 2.27 20.69
CA TYR A 614 -7.71 1.13 21.49
C TYR A 614 -7.26 -0.04 20.61
N ASP A 615 -6.38 -0.85 21.18
CA ASP A 615 -6.05 -2.20 20.73
C ASP A 615 -6.56 -3.21 21.77
N ILE A 616 -7.06 -4.35 21.30
CA ILE A 616 -7.44 -5.47 22.16
C ILE A 616 -6.40 -6.59 22.01
N TYR A 617 -5.76 -6.94 23.12
CA TYR A 617 -4.84 -8.06 23.22
C TYR A 617 -5.49 -9.21 24.00
N TYR A 618 -5.28 -10.44 23.56
CA TYR A 618 -5.78 -11.62 24.25
C TYR A 618 -4.91 -12.83 24.00
N ARG A 619 -4.86 -13.73 24.98
CA ARG A 619 -4.19 -15.03 24.84
C ARG A 619 -4.96 -16.11 25.54
N VAL A 620 -4.70 -17.35 25.18
CA VAL A 620 -5.41 -18.52 25.72
C VAL A 620 -4.42 -19.57 26.22
N HIS A 621 -4.86 -20.33 27.23
CA HIS A 621 -4.18 -21.54 27.68
C HIS A 621 -4.75 -22.73 26.92
N ALA A 622 -3.97 -23.33 26.02
CA ALA A 622 -4.36 -24.47 25.22
C ALA A 622 -3.73 -25.77 25.75
N GLN A 623 -4.48 -26.87 25.68
CA GLN A 623 -3.98 -28.20 26.04
C GLN A 623 -2.68 -28.53 25.29
N GLU A 624 -1.72 -29.16 25.98
CA GLU A 624 -0.36 -29.51 25.52
C GLU A 624 0.57 -28.33 25.17
N PHE A 625 0.04 -27.12 24.95
CA PHE A 625 0.85 -25.93 24.61
C PHE A 625 0.98 -24.91 25.75
N GLY A 626 0.13 -24.99 26.77
CA GLY A 626 0.11 -24.00 27.84
C GLY A 626 -0.41 -22.64 27.37
N TRP A 627 0.10 -21.55 27.95
CA TRP A 627 -0.23 -20.20 27.48
C TRP A 627 0.45 -19.93 26.14
N LEU A 628 -0.36 -19.75 25.10
CA LEU A 628 0.09 -19.20 23.82
C LEU A 628 0.33 -17.68 23.94
N ASP A 629 0.96 -17.13 22.92
CA ASP A 629 1.28 -15.70 22.88
C ASP A 629 0.02 -14.82 22.68
N TRP A 630 0.18 -13.51 22.83
CA TRP A 630 -0.90 -12.54 22.72
C TRP A 630 -1.29 -12.29 21.25
N ALA A 631 -2.53 -12.61 20.90
CA ALA A 631 -3.19 -12.16 19.69
C ALA A 631 -3.64 -10.70 19.84
N LYS A 632 -3.71 -10.00 18.72
CA LYS A 632 -4.15 -8.60 18.61
C LYS A 632 -5.29 -8.45 17.62
N ASN A 633 -6.31 -7.66 17.95
CA ASN A 633 -7.30 -7.10 17.01
C ASN A 633 -7.81 -8.06 15.91
N GLY A 634 -8.44 -9.16 16.30
CA GLY A 634 -9.07 -10.11 15.38
C GLY A 634 -8.15 -11.23 14.91
N GLN A 635 -6.86 -11.21 15.28
CA GLN A 635 -5.97 -12.36 15.11
C GLN A 635 -6.52 -13.60 15.85
N GLU A 636 -6.30 -14.78 15.31
CA GLU A 636 -6.76 -16.00 15.98
C GLU A 636 -5.87 -16.28 17.20
N ALA A 637 -6.45 -16.86 18.25
CA ALA A 637 -5.75 -17.33 19.44
C ALA A 637 -6.22 -18.74 19.80
N GLY A 638 -5.30 -19.67 20.04
CA GLY A 638 -5.62 -21.07 20.35
C GLY A 638 -5.09 -22.07 19.35
N THR A 639 -5.84 -23.14 19.09
CA THR A 639 -5.41 -24.20 18.18
C THR A 639 -6.50 -24.59 17.17
N ALA A 640 -6.08 -25.04 15.98
CA ALA A 640 -6.98 -25.67 15.02
C ALA A 640 -6.37 -26.95 14.43
N GLY A 641 -7.21 -27.98 14.25
CA GLY A 641 -6.78 -29.28 13.71
C GLY A 641 -6.02 -30.20 14.69
N TYR A 642 -5.78 -29.75 15.92
CA TYR A 642 -5.21 -30.57 17.00
C TYR A 642 -6.26 -31.28 17.86
N SER A 643 -7.52 -30.80 17.85
CA SER A 643 -8.57 -31.23 18.77
C SER A 643 -8.27 -30.90 20.25
N TYR A 644 -7.45 -29.88 20.51
CA TYR A 644 -7.06 -29.46 21.85
C TYR A 644 -8.01 -28.42 22.44
N ARG A 645 -8.35 -28.59 23.71
CA ARG A 645 -9.23 -27.66 24.46
C ARG A 645 -8.49 -26.38 24.85
N LEU A 646 -9.22 -25.28 24.90
CA LEU A 646 -8.87 -24.11 25.70
C LEU A 646 -9.27 -24.34 27.15
N GLU A 647 -8.40 -23.98 28.09
CA GLU A 647 -8.65 -24.11 29.54
C GLU A 647 -8.87 -22.74 30.21
N ALA A 648 -8.17 -21.69 29.75
CA ALA A 648 -8.29 -20.32 30.26
C ALA A 648 -8.02 -19.26 29.19
N ILE A 649 -8.39 -18.01 29.48
CA ILE A 649 -8.17 -16.83 28.64
C ILE A 649 -7.79 -15.61 29.48
N GLN A 650 -6.94 -14.75 28.92
CA GLN A 650 -6.69 -13.37 29.38
C GLN A 650 -7.00 -12.41 28.25
N ILE A 651 -7.63 -11.28 28.59
CA ILE A 651 -7.99 -10.23 27.63
C ILE A 651 -7.64 -8.88 28.26
N GLN A 652 -7.01 -8.01 27.47
CA GLN A 652 -6.59 -6.68 27.89
C GLN A 652 -6.83 -5.64 26.81
N LEU A 653 -7.56 -4.58 27.16
CA LEU A 653 -7.75 -3.39 26.35
C LEU A 653 -6.64 -2.39 26.66
N VAL A 654 -5.96 -1.88 25.63
CA VAL A 654 -4.91 -0.84 25.79
C VAL A 654 -5.10 0.26 24.77
N GLU A 655 -4.56 1.45 25.03
CA GLU A 655 -4.58 2.54 24.05
C GLU A 655 -3.90 2.13 22.74
N LYS A 656 -4.37 2.72 21.64
CA LYS A 656 -3.91 2.38 20.29
C LYS A 656 -2.40 2.50 20.18
N GLY A 657 -1.76 1.45 19.68
CA GLY A 657 -0.33 1.44 19.41
C GLY A 657 0.54 1.06 20.61
N LEU A 658 -0.03 0.88 21.81
CA LEU A 658 0.73 0.35 22.95
C LEU A 658 1.04 -1.14 22.78
N SER A 659 2.16 -1.55 23.39
CA SER A 659 2.69 -2.90 23.36
C SER A 659 1.75 -3.92 24.01
N ALA A 660 1.77 -5.16 23.51
CA ALA A 660 1.13 -6.28 24.20
C ALA A 660 1.77 -6.51 25.58
N PRO A 661 1.05 -7.15 26.53
CA PRO A 661 1.61 -7.51 27.84
C PRO A 661 2.73 -8.56 27.79
N GLY A 662 2.93 -9.22 26.65
CA GLY A 662 3.97 -10.22 26.42
C GLY A 662 4.22 -10.47 24.93
N SER A 663 4.87 -11.58 24.60
CA SER A 663 5.12 -11.98 23.21
C SER A 663 3.83 -12.06 22.39
N THR A 664 3.95 -11.83 21.08
CA THR A 664 2.86 -11.89 20.09
C THR A 664 3.20 -12.82 18.93
N GLU A 665 4.25 -13.63 19.05
CA GLU A 665 4.81 -14.41 17.94
C GLU A 665 3.94 -15.62 17.59
N THR A 666 3.49 -16.38 18.60
CA THR A 666 2.74 -17.63 18.37
C THR A 666 1.39 -17.65 19.10
N PRO A 667 0.44 -16.76 18.76
CA PRO A 667 -0.86 -16.71 19.42
C PRO A 667 -1.79 -17.85 19.00
N PHE A 668 -1.58 -18.40 17.79
CA PHE A 668 -2.40 -19.45 17.20
C PHE A 668 -1.56 -20.48 16.46
N ILE A 669 -1.89 -21.76 16.68
CA ILE A 669 -1.19 -22.89 16.07
C ILE A 669 -2.21 -23.76 15.34
N GLN A 670 -2.00 -23.97 14.04
CA GLN A 670 -2.90 -24.79 13.24
C GLN A 670 -2.18 -25.86 12.42
N ARG A 671 -2.81 -27.03 12.32
CA ARG A 671 -2.43 -28.05 11.34
C ARG A 671 -3.00 -27.69 9.98
N LEU A 672 -2.13 -27.47 8.99
CA LEU A 672 -2.51 -27.01 7.65
C LEU A 672 -2.73 -28.18 6.71
N ILE A 673 -1.83 -29.16 6.75
CA ILE A 673 -1.86 -30.32 5.86
C ILE A 673 -1.69 -31.64 6.63
N ARG A 674 -2.43 -32.65 6.19
CA ARG A 674 -2.37 -34.02 6.73
C ARG A 674 -2.30 -35.04 5.59
N TYR A 675 -1.36 -35.98 5.67
CA TYR A 675 -1.14 -37.01 4.65
C TYR A 675 -0.71 -38.35 5.23
N GLN A 676 -0.95 -39.41 4.48
CA GLN A 676 -0.47 -40.76 4.81
C GLN A 676 -0.15 -41.51 3.53
N THR A 677 0.74 -42.49 3.62
CA THR A 677 1.16 -43.34 2.51
C THR A 677 0.88 -44.81 2.80
N HIS A 678 0.71 -45.58 1.73
CA HIS A 678 0.67 -47.03 1.76
C HIS A 678 2.04 -47.57 1.35
N VAL A 679 2.68 -48.29 2.27
CA VAL A 679 4.04 -48.82 2.09
C VAL A 679 3.96 -50.32 1.82
N GLU A 680 4.80 -50.82 0.92
CA GLU A 680 4.94 -52.26 0.65
C GLU A 680 5.10 -53.07 1.95
N ASN A 681 4.35 -54.17 2.06
CA ASN A 681 4.36 -55.13 3.18
C ASN A 681 4.00 -54.55 4.57
N ILE A 682 3.72 -53.26 4.67
CA ILE A 682 3.27 -52.59 5.91
C ILE A 682 1.81 -52.19 5.80
N GLY A 683 1.40 -51.67 4.65
CA GLY A 683 0.06 -51.12 4.44
C GLY A 683 -0.01 -49.61 4.69
N TRP A 684 -1.20 -49.11 5.02
CA TRP A 684 -1.41 -47.70 5.38
C TRP A 684 -0.76 -47.37 6.72
N GLN A 685 0.08 -46.34 6.72
CA GLN A 685 0.64 -45.78 7.96
C GLN A 685 -0.27 -44.73 8.58
N ASP A 686 0.02 -44.34 9.82
CA ASP A 686 -0.64 -43.23 10.51
C ASP A 686 -0.49 -41.91 9.73
N PHE A 687 -1.50 -41.05 9.88
CA PHE A 687 -1.45 -39.71 9.34
C PHE A 687 -0.30 -38.90 9.94
N LYS A 688 0.38 -38.19 9.03
CA LYS A 688 1.46 -37.24 9.28
C LYS A 688 1.00 -35.83 8.96
N TYR A 689 1.59 -34.87 9.65
CA TYR A 689 1.22 -33.46 9.56
C TYR A 689 2.43 -32.58 9.23
N ASP A 690 2.22 -31.52 8.46
CA ASP A 690 3.11 -30.36 8.34
C ASP A 690 4.64 -30.66 8.31
N GLY A 691 5.06 -31.55 7.40
CA GLY A 691 6.46 -31.89 7.15
C GLY A 691 7.00 -33.08 7.94
N GLU A 692 6.16 -33.77 8.71
CA GLU A 692 6.51 -35.07 9.27
C GLU A 692 6.70 -36.11 8.16
N THR A 693 7.69 -37.00 8.30
CA THR A 693 7.95 -38.03 7.29
C THR A 693 6.85 -39.10 7.26
N SER A 694 6.25 -39.33 6.09
CA SER A 694 5.38 -40.49 5.81
C SER A 694 6.07 -41.45 4.85
N GLY A 695 6.12 -42.74 5.19
CA GLY A 695 6.84 -43.78 4.47
C GLY A 695 7.97 -44.39 5.30
N THR A 696 8.99 -44.91 4.60
CA THR A 696 10.23 -45.43 5.18
C THR A 696 11.44 -44.85 4.46
N SER A 697 12.56 -44.64 5.14
CA SER A 697 13.79 -44.12 4.50
C SER A 697 14.90 -45.16 4.70
N GLY A 698 15.45 -45.70 3.61
CA GLY A 698 16.59 -46.64 3.68
C GLY A 698 16.23 -48.10 3.93
N GLU A 699 14.98 -48.41 4.25
CA GLU A 699 14.46 -49.78 4.46
C GLU A 699 14.15 -50.53 3.17
N SER A 700 14.36 -49.89 2.01
CA SER A 700 14.12 -50.45 0.68
C SER A 700 12.66 -50.85 0.38
N LEU A 701 11.69 -50.30 1.11
CA LEU A 701 10.26 -50.50 0.86
C LEU A 701 9.68 -49.38 -0.02
N ARG A 702 8.88 -49.74 -1.03
CA ARG A 702 8.25 -48.76 -1.93
C ARG A 702 6.98 -48.14 -1.35
N LEU A 703 6.74 -46.88 -1.68
CA LEU A 703 5.41 -46.29 -1.63
C LEU A 703 4.57 -46.84 -2.80
N GLU A 704 3.32 -47.20 -2.52
CA GLU A 704 2.37 -47.69 -3.53
C GLU A 704 1.21 -46.71 -3.76
N SER A 705 0.79 -45.98 -2.72
CA SER A 705 -0.26 -44.93 -2.83
C SER A 705 -0.19 -43.89 -1.72
N ILE A 706 -0.85 -42.75 -1.91
CA ILE A 706 -0.90 -41.61 -0.98
C ILE A 706 -2.31 -41.02 -0.88
N LYS A 707 -2.65 -40.48 0.29
CA LYS A 707 -3.81 -39.61 0.54
C LYS A 707 -3.36 -38.33 1.24
N ILE A 708 -3.83 -37.19 0.76
CA ILE A 708 -3.51 -35.85 1.29
C ILE A 708 -4.81 -35.07 1.51
N THR A 709 -4.96 -34.45 2.67
CA THR A 709 -6.14 -33.70 3.13
C THR A 709 -5.76 -32.39 3.81
N LEU A 710 -6.67 -31.42 3.82
CA LEU A 710 -6.55 -30.16 4.54
C LEU A 710 -7.47 -30.17 5.77
N PRO A 711 -6.98 -30.48 6.98
CA PRO A 711 -7.83 -30.67 8.16
C PRO A 711 -8.57 -29.38 8.57
N SER A 712 -7.97 -28.21 8.40
CA SER A 712 -8.51 -26.94 8.91
C SER A 712 -9.01 -25.98 7.82
N LEU A 713 -8.65 -26.22 6.54
CA LEU A 713 -8.84 -25.24 5.44
C LEU A 713 -9.65 -25.78 4.24
N SER A 714 -10.31 -26.94 4.39
CA SER A 714 -11.03 -27.60 3.28
C SER A 714 -12.19 -26.80 2.67
N THR A 715 -12.66 -25.75 3.35
CA THR A 715 -13.72 -24.85 2.86
C THR A 715 -13.21 -23.70 1.99
N GLN A 716 -11.91 -23.41 2.02
CA GLN A 716 -11.26 -22.32 1.27
C GLN A 716 -10.65 -22.80 -0.05
N GLY A 717 -10.45 -24.11 -0.19
CA GLY A 717 -9.83 -24.71 -1.37
C GLY A 717 -9.56 -26.20 -1.20
N SER A 718 -8.78 -26.75 -2.13
CA SER A 718 -8.38 -28.17 -2.11
C SER A 718 -6.88 -28.30 -2.31
N VAL A 719 -6.31 -29.38 -1.78
CA VAL A 719 -5.04 -29.91 -2.29
C VAL A 719 -5.35 -30.88 -3.42
N GLN A 720 -4.64 -30.74 -4.55
CA GLN A 720 -4.67 -31.64 -5.69
C GLN A 720 -3.31 -32.30 -5.86
N TYR A 721 -3.30 -33.58 -6.21
CA TYR A 721 -2.06 -34.32 -6.43
C TYR A 721 -2.21 -35.40 -7.49
N SER A 722 -1.08 -35.73 -8.12
CA SER A 722 -0.96 -36.77 -9.13
C SER A 722 0.35 -37.50 -8.91
N THR A 723 0.33 -38.83 -9.06
CA THR A 723 1.50 -39.70 -8.89
C THR A 723 1.90 -40.35 -10.22
N HIS A 724 3.20 -40.44 -10.48
CA HIS A 724 3.79 -41.25 -11.55
C HIS A 724 4.03 -42.68 -11.04
N ILE A 725 3.47 -43.67 -11.72
CA ILE A 725 3.48 -45.07 -11.28
C ILE A 725 4.20 -45.93 -12.31
N GLN A 726 4.95 -46.91 -11.83
CA GLN A 726 5.56 -47.94 -12.66
C GLN A 726 4.60 -48.53 -13.71
N ASP A 727 5.05 -48.53 -14.97
CA ASP A 727 4.34 -49.06 -16.15
C ASP A 727 2.94 -48.45 -16.40
N ILE A 728 2.63 -47.30 -15.77
CA ILE A 728 1.38 -46.56 -15.96
C ILE A 728 1.68 -45.11 -16.34
N GLY A 729 2.70 -44.51 -15.72
CA GLY A 729 3.03 -43.10 -15.89
C GLY A 729 2.24 -42.19 -14.95
N TRP A 730 2.15 -40.90 -15.31
CA TRP A 730 1.40 -39.90 -14.55
C TRP A 730 -0.11 -40.19 -14.57
N GLN A 731 -0.72 -40.27 -13.38
CA GLN A 731 -2.18 -40.38 -13.24
C GLN A 731 -2.90 -39.02 -13.38
N ASN A 732 -4.23 -39.06 -13.54
CA ASN A 732 -5.07 -37.88 -13.40
C ASN A 732 -4.94 -37.28 -11.98
N TRP A 733 -5.15 -35.97 -11.88
CA TRP A 733 -5.18 -35.27 -10.60
C TRP A 733 -6.36 -35.74 -9.75
N VAL A 734 -6.09 -36.04 -8.48
CA VAL A 734 -7.10 -36.31 -7.46
C VAL A 734 -7.08 -35.20 -6.39
N SER A 735 -8.16 -35.06 -5.63
CA SER A 735 -8.35 -33.99 -4.64
C SER A 735 -8.50 -34.55 -3.22
N ASN A 736 -8.36 -33.69 -2.20
CA ASN A 736 -8.62 -33.93 -0.76
C ASN A 736 -9.08 -35.36 -0.39
N GLY A 737 -8.15 -36.19 0.11
CA GLY A 737 -8.43 -37.50 0.69
C GLY A 737 -8.66 -38.64 -0.31
N GLN A 738 -8.79 -38.36 -1.59
CA GLN A 738 -8.87 -39.37 -2.64
C GLN A 738 -7.55 -40.14 -2.80
N LEU A 739 -7.59 -41.37 -3.28
CA LEU A 739 -6.39 -42.17 -3.44
C LEU A 739 -5.66 -41.80 -4.74
N SER A 740 -4.35 -41.51 -4.67
CA SER A 740 -3.44 -41.48 -5.83
C SER A 740 -2.42 -42.60 -5.68
N GLY A 741 -2.21 -43.43 -6.70
CA GLY A 741 -1.40 -44.65 -6.61
C GLY A 741 -2.18 -45.94 -6.90
N THR A 742 -1.62 -47.06 -6.43
CA THR A 742 -2.29 -48.38 -6.44
C THR A 742 -2.16 -49.04 -5.08
N THR A 743 -3.13 -49.85 -4.69
CA THR A 743 -3.03 -50.71 -3.50
C THR A 743 -3.16 -52.17 -3.95
N GLY A 744 -2.23 -53.03 -3.52
CA GLY A 744 -2.27 -54.47 -3.81
C GLY A 744 -1.84 -54.89 -5.22
N GLN A 745 -1.49 -53.94 -6.10
CA GLN A 745 -1.02 -54.23 -7.47
C GLN A 745 0.51 -54.37 -7.58
N LYS A 746 1.22 -54.20 -6.45
CA LYS A 746 2.70 -54.28 -6.36
C LYS A 746 3.43 -53.30 -7.29
N LYS A 747 2.85 -52.13 -7.57
CA LYS A 747 3.45 -51.08 -8.40
C LYS A 747 3.97 -49.95 -7.51
N ARG A 748 5.20 -49.50 -7.77
CA ARG A 748 5.84 -48.38 -7.05
C ARG A 748 5.39 -47.03 -7.58
N LEU A 749 5.31 -46.05 -6.68
CA LEU A 749 5.38 -44.64 -7.04
C LEU A 749 6.82 -44.28 -7.41
N GLU A 750 6.99 -43.47 -8.46
CA GLU A 750 8.31 -43.00 -8.93
C GLU A 750 8.45 -41.48 -8.81
N ALA A 751 7.34 -40.74 -8.94
CA ALA A 751 7.28 -39.29 -8.76
C ALA A 751 5.89 -38.81 -8.31
N ILE A 752 5.79 -37.58 -7.84
CA ILE A 752 4.54 -36.93 -7.41
C ILE A 752 4.52 -35.44 -7.75
N LYS A 753 3.33 -34.89 -7.98
CA LYS A 753 3.05 -33.44 -8.08
C LYS A 753 1.93 -33.09 -7.12
N ILE A 754 2.00 -31.94 -6.46
CA ILE A 754 1.02 -31.48 -5.47
C ILE A 754 0.83 -29.98 -5.62
N LYS A 755 -0.41 -29.51 -5.72
CA LYS A 755 -0.76 -28.09 -5.82
C LYS A 755 -2.00 -27.76 -5.00
N LEU A 756 -2.13 -26.50 -4.61
CA LEU A 756 -3.34 -25.96 -3.99
C LEU A 756 -4.27 -25.37 -5.06
N THR A 757 -5.56 -25.32 -4.78
CA THR A 757 -6.60 -24.69 -5.63
C THR A 757 -7.53 -23.82 -4.79
N GLY A 758 -8.29 -22.94 -5.43
CA GLY A 758 -9.24 -22.05 -4.75
C GLY A 758 -8.54 -20.80 -4.20
N SER A 759 -9.03 -20.22 -3.10
CA SER A 759 -8.36 -19.06 -2.49
C SER A 759 -7.01 -19.45 -1.89
N LEU A 760 -6.87 -20.71 -1.45
CA LEU A 760 -5.64 -21.23 -0.85
C LEU A 760 -4.39 -21.12 -1.74
N SER A 761 -4.51 -21.22 -3.07
CA SER A 761 -3.35 -21.09 -3.96
C SER A 761 -2.75 -19.68 -3.97
N SER A 762 -3.53 -18.69 -3.55
CA SER A 762 -3.10 -17.30 -3.41
C SER A 762 -2.57 -16.99 -2.00
N GLU A 763 -2.96 -17.76 -1.00
CA GLU A 763 -2.62 -17.54 0.41
C GLU A 763 -1.42 -18.38 0.88
N TYR A 764 -1.20 -19.53 0.27
CA TYR A 764 -0.15 -20.47 0.66
C TYR A 764 0.64 -20.99 -0.54
N ASP A 765 1.90 -21.33 -0.28
CA ASP A 765 2.72 -22.20 -1.10
C ASP A 765 2.76 -23.60 -0.48
N ILE A 766 2.68 -24.64 -1.32
CA ILE A 766 2.85 -26.03 -0.91
C ILE A 766 4.20 -26.55 -1.39
N TYR A 767 5.02 -26.97 -0.43
CA TYR A 767 6.33 -27.56 -0.63
C TYR A 767 6.30 -29.03 -0.27
N TYR A 768 6.94 -29.86 -1.10
CA TYR A 768 7.06 -31.30 -0.84
C TYR A 768 8.35 -31.85 -1.40
N ARG A 769 8.90 -32.85 -0.71
CA ARG A 769 10.07 -33.60 -1.18
C ARG A 769 9.88 -35.09 -0.93
N VAL A 770 10.64 -35.89 -1.64
CA VAL A 770 10.54 -37.36 -1.59
C VAL A 770 11.91 -38.00 -1.39
N HIS A 771 11.93 -39.13 -0.69
CA HIS A 771 13.09 -40.01 -0.65
C HIS A 771 13.00 -40.99 -1.82
N ALA A 772 13.88 -40.87 -2.80
CA ALA A 772 13.92 -41.71 -3.99
C ALA A 772 15.08 -42.72 -3.91
N GLN A 773 14.83 -43.95 -4.35
CA GLN A 773 15.85 -44.99 -4.41
C GLN A 773 17.09 -44.51 -5.17
N ASN A 774 18.27 -44.80 -4.62
CA ASN A 774 19.60 -44.40 -5.13
C ASN A 774 19.89 -42.89 -5.17
N PHE A 775 18.93 -42.03 -4.85
CA PHE A 775 19.11 -40.57 -4.76
C PHE A 775 19.01 -40.03 -3.33
N GLY A 776 18.32 -40.76 -2.44
CA GLY A 776 18.05 -40.28 -1.09
C GLY A 776 16.94 -39.23 -1.09
N TRP A 777 16.96 -38.33 -0.10
CA TRP A 777 16.07 -37.17 -0.07
C TRP A 777 16.44 -36.19 -1.18
N LEU A 778 15.49 -35.96 -2.08
CA LEU A 778 15.58 -34.91 -3.10
C LEU A 778 15.20 -33.55 -2.51
N ASP A 779 15.48 -32.48 -3.25
CA ASP A 779 15.12 -31.12 -2.88
C ASP A 779 13.59 -30.90 -2.92
N TRP A 780 13.14 -29.75 -2.40
CA TRP A 780 11.73 -29.41 -2.28
C TRP A 780 11.14 -28.95 -3.62
N ALA A 781 10.12 -29.64 -4.11
CA ALA A 781 9.25 -29.17 -5.18
C ALA A 781 8.21 -28.18 -4.64
N LYS A 782 7.72 -27.30 -5.50
CA LYS A 782 6.74 -26.25 -5.16
C LYS A 782 5.53 -26.31 -6.09
N ASN A 783 4.33 -26.12 -5.55
CA ASN A 783 3.12 -25.75 -6.31
C ASN A 783 2.87 -26.47 -7.66
N GLY A 784 2.95 -27.79 -7.68
CA GLY A 784 2.65 -28.61 -8.86
C GLY A 784 3.88 -29.03 -9.66
N ASP A 785 5.07 -28.56 -9.29
CA ASP A 785 6.33 -29.07 -9.82
C ASP A 785 6.53 -30.55 -9.50
N SER A 786 7.32 -31.26 -10.30
CA SER A 786 7.55 -32.68 -10.04
C SER A 786 8.49 -32.86 -8.85
N ALA A 787 8.26 -33.89 -8.03
CA ALA A 787 9.20 -34.43 -7.06
C ALA A 787 9.43 -35.92 -7.32
N GLY A 788 10.68 -36.39 -7.34
CA GLY A 788 11.01 -37.82 -7.57
C GLY A 788 11.82 -38.08 -8.83
N THR A 789 11.57 -39.21 -9.49
CA THR A 789 12.31 -39.62 -10.70
C THR A 789 11.39 -40.09 -11.82
N GLU A 790 11.78 -39.85 -13.07
CA GLU A 790 11.08 -40.35 -14.27
C GLU A 790 12.08 -40.97 -15.24
N GLY A 791 11.77 -42.18 -15.74
CA GLY A 791 12.62 -42.92 -16.69
C GLY A 791 13.77 -43.71 -16.06
N TYR A 792 14.01 -43.56 -14.74
CA TYR A 792 15.02 -44.33 -14.01
C TYR A 792 14.52 -45.66 -13.44
N ALA A 793 13.20 -45.86 -13.38
CA ALA A 793 12.57 -47.02 -12.73
C ALA A 793 12.84 -47.13 -11.21
N TYR A 794 13.08 -46.00 -10.52
CA TYR A 794 13.37 -45.95 -9.09
C TYR A 794 12.12 -45.65 -8.25
N ARG A 795 11.97 -46.36 -7.14
CA ARG A 795 10.83 -46.20 -6.21
C ARG A 795 11.00 -44.96 -5.33
N LEU A 796 9.87 -44.36 -4.96
CA LEU A 796 9.78 -43.50 -3.77
C LEU A 796 9.65 -44.37 -2.52
N GLU A 797 10.27 -43.96 -1.43
CA GLU A 797 10.24 -44.65 -0.14
C GLU A 797 9.56 -43.82 0.96
N ALA A 798 9.71 -42.48 0.92
CA ALA A 798 9.08 -41.56 1.86
C ALA A 798 8.76 -40.20 1.24
N ILE A 799 7.92 -39.41 1.91
CA ILE A 799 7.50 -38.06 1.52
C ILE A 799 7.34 -37.14 2.74
N GLU A 800 7.67 -35.86 2.55
CA GLU A 800 7.37 -34.76 3.46
C GLU A 800 6.60 -33.67 2.70
N ILE A 801 5.59 -33.07 3.34
CA ILE A 801 4.74 -32.05 2.74
C ILE A 801 4.48 -30.93 3.75
N ARG A 802 4.76 -29.67 3.37
CA ARG A 802 4.52 -28.47 4.17
C ARG A 802 3.72 -27.45 3.39
N MET A 803 2.79 -26.79 4.06
CA MET A 803 2.17 -25.56 3.59
C MET A 803 2.78 -24.39 4.36
N ILE A 804 3.17 -23.35 3.63
CA ILE A 804 3.79 -22.14 4.18
C ILE A 804 3.07 -20.94 3.58
N PRO A 805 2.89 -19.82 4.31
CA PRO A 805 2.32 -18.60 3.73
C PRO A 805 2.97 -18.22 2.39
N LYS A 806 2.16 -17.66 1.49
CA LYS A 806 2.59 -17.33 0.12
C LYS A 806 3.84 -16.46 0.13
N GLY A 807 4.87 -16.86 -0.63
CA GLY A 807 6.08 -16.06 -0.81
C GLY A 807 7.15 -16.22 0.29
N GLU A 808 6.86 -16.98 1.34
CA GLU A 808 7.85 -17.34 2.36
C GLU A 808 8.88 -18.36 1.84
N ASN A 809 9.98 -18.48 2.58
CA ASN A 809 11.10 -19.36 2.22
C ASN A 809 10.71 -20.84 2.24
N ALA A 810 11.23 -21.60 1.27
CA ALA A 810 11.12 -23.05 1.24
C ALA A 810 11.78 -23.67 2.49
N PRO A 811 11.33 -24.86 2.96
CA PRO A 811 11.96 -25.54 4.10
C PRO A 811 13.43 -25.96 3.86
N GLY A 812 13.89 -25.94 2.62
CA GLY A 812 15.25 -26.29 2.21
C GLY A 812 15.47 -25.97 0.72
N SER A 813 16.55 -26.49 0.14
CA SER A 813 16.86 -26.32 -1.30
C SER A 813 15.68 -26.71 -2.18
N THR A 814 15.54 -26.03 -3.31
CA THR A 814 14.53 -26.28 -4.36
C THR A 814 15.17 -26.55 -5.72
N GLU A 815 16.50 -26.76 -5.76
CA GLU A 815 17.26 -26.84 -7.01
C GLU A 815 17.01 -28.15 -7.76
N ASN A 816 17.00 -29.28 -7.05
CA ASN A 816 16.95 -30.62 -7.65
C ASN A 816 15.82 -31.50 -7.10
N PRO A 817 14.54 -31.06 -7.15
CA PRO A 817 13.44 -31.83 -6.59
C PRO A 817 13.08 -33.06 -7.44
N PHE A 818 13.48 -33.05 -8.71
CA PHE A 818 13.10 -34.07 -9.67
C PHE A 818 14.17 -34.34 -10.72
N TYR A 819 14.36 -35.63 -11.03
CA TYR A 819 15.29 -36.10 -12.04
C TYR A 819 14.56 -36.87 -13.14
N LYS A 820 14.60 -36.36 -14.36
CA LYS A 820 14.14 -37.08 -15.56
C LYS A 820 15.33 -37.57 -16.36
N LYS A 821 15.33 -38.85 -16.69
CA LYS A 821 16.40 -39.47 -17.49
C LYS A 821 16.43 -38.81 -18.88
N GLN A 822 17.50 -38.08 -19.19
CA GLN A 822 17.67 -37.49 -20.53
C GLN A 822 17.86 -38.59 -21.58
N GLU A 823 17.09 -38.53 -22.65
CA GLU A 823 17.36 -39.30 -23.87
C GLU A 823 18.55 -38.67 -24.61
N ALA A 824 19.37 -39.50 -25.27
CA ALA A 824 20.61 -39.07 -25.90
C ALA A 824 20.39 -37.95 -26.94
N VAL A 825 21.17 -36.86 -26.86
CA VAL A 825 21.11 -35.74 -27.81
C VAL A 825 21.48 -36.23 -29.22
N ILE A 826 20.51 -36.20 -30.14
CA ILE A 826 20.71 -36.53 -31.55
C ILE A 826 21.34 -35.31 -32.25
N SER A 827 22.59 -35.43 -32.69
CA SER A 827 23.29 -34.41 -33.50
C SER A 827 22.95 -34.57 -34.99
N GLY A 828 22.52 -33.48 -35.65
CA GLY A 828 22.17 -33.43 -37.09
C GLY A 828 20.84 -32.73 -37.39
N TYR A 829 20.52 -32.48 -38.66
CA TYR A 829 19.24 -31.86 -39.06
C TYR A 829 18.09 -32.88 -38.97
N LEU A 830 17.21 -32.71 -37.98
CA LEU A 830 16.09 -33.63 -37.75
C LEU A 830 15.10 -33.66 -38.92
N ILE A 831 14.64 -34.86 -39.28
CA ILE A 831 13.61 -35.09 -40.30
C ILE A 831 12.20 -34.83 -39.74
N MET A 832 11.99 -35.17 -38.46
CA MET A 832 10.74 -34.91 -37.74
C MET A 832 10.78 -33.55 -37.03
N GLY A 833 9.62 -32.94 -36.84
CA GLY A 833 9.45 -31.74 -36.01
C GLY A 833 8.75 -30.60 -36.72
N THR A 834 8.71 -29.44 -36.06
CA THR A 834 8.12 -28.22 -36.62
C THR A 834 9.03 -27.58 -37.67
N SER A 835 8.40 -26.94 -38.65
CA SER A 835 9.07 -26.20 -39.73
C SER A 835 8.46 -24.80 -39.86
N ASN A 836 9.29 -23.84 -40.25
CA ASN A 836 8.85 -22.48 -40.58
C ASN A 836 8.53 -22.31 -42.08
N VAL A 837 8.80 -23.33 -42.91
CA VAL A 837 8.58 -23.31 -44.35
C VAL A 837 7.10 -23.53 -44.66
N THR A 838 6.55 -22.71 -45.53
CA THR A 838 5.19 -22.76 -46.09
C THR A 838 5.19 -23.38 -47.50
N ASP A 839 4.00 -23.76 -47.97
CA ASP A 839 3.80 -24.22 -49.35
C ASP A 839 4.26 -23.19 -50.40
N LYS A 840 4.21 -21.88 -50.08
CA LYS A 840 4.71 -20.82 -50.97
C LYS A 840 6.22 -20.84 -51.15
N GLU A 841 7.00 -21.08 -50.09
CA GLU A 841 8.47 -21.21 -50.21
C GLU A 841 8.86 -22.44 -51.03
N LEU A 842 8.09 -23.54 -50.94
CA LEU A 842 8.28 -24.71 -51.80
C LEU A 842 8.04 -24.37 -53.29
N VAL A 843 6.99 -23.60 -53.58
CA VAL A 843 6.70 -23.10 -54.95
C VAL A 843 7.84 -22.19 -55.44
N SER A 844 8.31 -21.26 -54.61
CA SER A 844 9.44 -20.39 -54.93
C SER A 844 10.70 -21.18 -55.24
N TYR A 845 10.98 -22.22 -54.44
CA TYR A 845 12.14 -23.10 -54.65
C TYR A 845 12.05 -23.83 -55.98
N PHE A 846 10.90 -24.47 -56.26
CA PHE A 846 10.70 -25.17 -57.53
C PHE A 846 10.89 -24.23 -58.73
N ASN A 847 10.24 -23.06 -58.70
CA ASN A 847 10.31 -22.09 -59.78
C ASN A 847 11.73 -21.58 -60.04
N ARG A 848 12.53 -21.41 -58.99
CA ARG A 848 13.90 -20.92 -59.09
C ARG A 848 14.87 -21.96 -59.69
N TYR A 849 14.63 -23.25 -59.48
CA TYR A 849 15.64 -24.29 -59.76
C TYR A 849 15.21 -25.37 -60.79
N LYS A 850 13.96 -25.40 -61.27
CA LYS A 850 13.43 -26.44 -62.19
C LYS A 850 14.14 -26.58 -63.55
N GLY A 851 14.84 -25.55 -64.04
CA GLY A 851 15.46 -25.55 -65.38
C GLY A 851 14.46 -25.43 -66.54
N SER A 852 14.92 -25.67 -67.78
CA SER A 852 14.22 -25.31 -69.04
C SER A 852 13.23 -26.36 -69.59
N THR A 853 13.15 -27.57 -69.03
CA THR A 853 12.23 -28.62 -69.50
C THR A 853 11.75 -29.45 -68.32
N VAL A 854 10.47 -29.32 -67.95
CA VAL A 854 9.73 -30.17 -67.00
C VAL A 854 8.79 -31.10 -67.77
N TYR A 855 8.49 -32.28 -67.24
CA TYR A 855 7.69 -33.30 -67.93
C TYR A 855 6.26 -32.82 -68.25
N ASP A 856 5.64 -32.05 -67.34
CA ASP A 856 4.41 -31.31 -67.60
C ASP A 856 4.77 -29.86 -67.97
N ILE A 857 4.32 -29.35 -69.13
CA ILE A 857 4.68 -28.00 -69.60
C ILE A 857 4.15 -26.95 -68.61
N TYR A 858 5.07 -26.31 -67.90
CA TYR A 858 4.78 -25.21 -66.99
C TYR A 858 4.94 -23.86 -67.70
N LEU A 859 3.83 -23.17 -67.96
CA LEU A 859 3.82 -21.87 -68.65
C LEU A 859 3.95 -20.65 -67.71
N GLY A 860 3.93 -20.85 -66.38
CA GLY A 860 4.02 -19.78 -65.38
C GLY A 860 3.15 -20.05 -64.15
N THR A 861 3.19 -19.15 -63.16
CA THR A 861 2.33 -19.18 -61.97
C THR A 861 0.84 -19.20 -62.36
N ASN A 862 0.03 -20.02 -61.69
CA ASN A 862 -1.39 -20.29 -62.03
C ASN A 862 -1.64 -20.96 -63.41
N SER A 863 -0.62 -21.46 -64.11
CA SER A 863 -0.82 -22.22 -65.35
C SER A 863 -1.14 -23.68 -65.03
N LYS A 864 -2.28 -24.19 -65.52
CA LYS A 864 -2.63 -25.61 -65.36
C LYS A 864 -1.65 -26.51 -66.10
N TYR A 865 -1.15 -27.54 -65.42
CA TYR A 865 -0.44 -28.64 -66.07
C TYR A 865 -1.39 -29.35 -67.05
N ASN A 866 -0.87 -29.76 -68.22
CA ASN A 866 -1.61 -30.55 -69.21
C ASN A 866 -1.17 -32.01 -69.26
N GLY A 867 -0.31 -32.44 -68.33
CA GLY A 867 0.29 -33.77 -68.32
C GLY A 867 -0.11 -34.62 -67.11
N VAL A 868 0.83 -35.40 -66.61
CA VAL A 868 0.57 -36.53 -65.70
C VAL A 868 0.24 -36.09 -64.27
N LEU A 869 0.79 -34.97 -63.79
CA LEU A 869 0.53 -34.46 -62.43
C LEU A 869 -0.90 -33.93 -62.30
N ALA A 870 -1.39 -33.22 -63.31
CA ALA A 870 -2.80 -32.79 -63.38
C ALA A 870 -3.77 -33.97 -63.37
N LYS A 871 -3.48 -35.04 -64.14
CA LYS A 871 -4.27 -36.28 -64.13
C LYS A 871 -4.25 -36.97 -62.78
N GLY A 872 -3.17 -36.82 -62.03
CA GLY A 872 -3.01 -37.36 -60.68
C GLY A 872 -3.53 -36.45 -59.55
N GLY A 873 -4.27 -35.38 -59.87
CA GLY A 873 -4.95 -34.55 -58.88
C GLY A 873 -4.17 -33.34 -58.37
N ALA A 874 -3.02 -32.99 -58.97
CA ALA A 874 -2.33 -31.72 -58.72
C ALA A 874 -2.32 -30.89 -60.01
N ALA A 875 -3.29 -29.99 -60.17
CA ALA A 875 -3.50 -29.28 -61.43
C ALA A 875 -2.46 -28.17 -61.67
N THR A 876 -1.82 -27.67 -60.61
CA THR A 876 -0.75 -26.67 -60.68
C THR A 876 0.43 -27.01 -59.75
N ILE A 877 1.53 -26.25 -59.83
CA ILE A 877 2.65 -26.41 -58.89
C ILE A 877 2.24 -26.04 -57.47
N GLU A 878 1.36 -25.06 -57.33
CA GLU A 878 0.80 -24.64 -56.04
C GLU A 878 -0.01 -25.78 -55.41
N ASP A 879 -0.84 -26.49 -56.20
CA ASP A 879 -1.54 -27.69 -55.72
C ASP A 879 -0.56 -28.78 -55.27
N PHE A 880 0.51 -29.02 -56.04
CA PHE A 880 1.52 -30.02 -55.72
C PHE A 880 2.27 -29.71 -54.41
N CYS A 881 2.77 -28.48 -54.26
CA CYS A 881 3.47 -28.03 -53.05
C CYS A 881 2.55 -28.00 -51.83
N LYS A 882 1.28 -27.62 -52.01
CA LYS A 882 0.28 -27.65 -50.94
C LYS A 882 0.00 -29.08 -50.46
N ILE A 883 -0.11 -30.05 -51.37
CA ILE A 883 -0.26 -31.46 -50.99
C ILE A 883 0.96 -31.94 -50.19
N PHE A 884 2.18 -31.57 -50.60
CA PHE A 884 3.41 -31.86 -49.85
C PHE A 884 3.35 -31.32 -48.42
N TYR A 885 3.02 -30.03 -48.29
CA TYR A 885 2.94 -29.36 -47.00
C TYR A 885 1.93 -30.05 -46.07
N GLU A 886 0.72 -30.31 -46.56
CA GLU A 886 -0.35 -30.95 -45.77
C GLU A 886 0.02 -32.38 -45.33
N GLU A 887 0.55 -33.22 -46.22
CA GLU A 887 0.92 -34.60 -45.88
C GLU A 887 2.09 -34.64 -44.88
N CYS A 888 3.07 -33.74 -45.04
CA CYS A 888 4.20 -33.62 -44.12
C CYS A 888 3.75 -33.20 -42.71
N LEU A 889 2.92 -32.16 -42.61
CA LEU A 889 2.37 -31.71 -41.32
C LEU A 889 1.53 -32.79 -40.64
N ALA A 890 0.72 -33.54 -41.40
CA ALA A 890 -0.12 -34.59 -40.86
C ALA A 890 0.70 -35.68 -40.15
N GLU A 891 1.90 -35.98 -40.65
CA GLU A 891 2.78 -37.01 -40.08
C GLU A 891 3.87 -36.46 -39.16
N GLY A 892 4.06 -35.13 -39.10
CA GLY A 892 5.11 -34.48 -38.31
C GLY A 892 6.49 -34.49 -38.98
N VAL A 893 6.55 -34.77 -40.28
CA VAL A 893 7.77 -34.68 -41.10
C VAL A 893 7.94 -33.24 -41.56
N LYS A 894 9.17 -32.73 -41.57
CA LYS A 894 9.43 -31.36 -42.04
C LYS A 894 9.23 -31.23 -43.55
N PRO A 895 8.35 -30.31 -44.05
CA PRO A 895 8.04 -30.16 -45.46
C PRO A 895 9.26 -29.93 -46.36
N GLU A 896 10.21 -29.09 -45.93
CA GLU A 896 11.44 -28.78 -46.64
C GLU A 896 12.34 -29.99 -46.86
N VAL A 897 12.29 -30.99 -45.96
CA VAL A 897 13.07 -32.22 -46.08
C VAL A 897 12.49 -33.13 -47.15
N ALA A 898 11.20 -33.46 -47.05
CA ALA A 898 10.53 -34.34 -48.00
C ALA A 898 10.46 -33.73 -49.41
N PHE A 899 10.22 -32.41 -49.50
CA PHE A 899 10.18 -31.72 -50.78
C PHE A 899 11.56 -31.62 -51.44
N ALA A 900 12.61 -31.23 -50.70
CA ALA A 900 13.97 -31.20 -51.22
C ALA A 900 14.42 -32.58 -51.70
N GLN A 901 14.10 -33.62 -50.94
CA GLN A 901 14.38 -35.01 -51.33
C GLN A 901 13.69 -35.34 -52.65
N SER A 902 12.42 -34.99 -52.80
CA SER A 902 11.66 -35.26 -54.02
C SER A 902 12.23 -34.58 -55.25
N MET A 903 12.68 -33.33 -55.10
CA MET A 903 13.33 -32.60 -56.18
C MET A 903 14.68 -33.22 -56.56
N LEU A 904 15.40 -33.77 -55.59
CA LEU A 904 16.65 -34.48 -55.85
C LEU A 904 16.38 -35.81 -56.59
N GLU A 905 15.45 -36.62 -56.10
CA GLU A 905 15.14 -37.97 -56.63
C GLU A 905 14.52 -37.93 -58.03
N THR A 906 13.64 -36.96 -58.29
CA THR A 906 12.97 -36.82 -59.60
C THR A 906 13.73 -35.94 -60.58
N GLY A 907 14.84 -35.32 -60.15
CA GLY A 907 15.53 -34.31 -60.92
C GLY A 907 14.64 -33.09 -61.22
N PHE A 908 13.94 -32.57 -60.21
CA PHE A 908 12.96 -31.47 -60.29
C PHE A 908 11.75 -31.81 -61.19
N LEU A 909 11.14 -32.98 -60.95
CA LEU A 909 9.97 -33.49 -61.69
C LEU A 909 10.21 -33.69 -63.20
N ARG A 910 11.47 -33.83 -63.60
CA ARG A 910 11.84 -34.13 -64.99
C ARG A 910 11.82 -35.62 -65.28
N TYR A 911 12.13 -36.43 -64.25
CA TYR A 911 12.29 -37.88 -64.31
C TYR A 911 13.33 -38.29 -65.36
N GLY A 912 14.48 -38.81 -64.90
CA GLY A 912 15.58 -39.23 -65.77
C GLY A 912 16.20 -40.57 -65.37
N GLY A 913 15.56 -41.29 -64.44
CA GLY A 913 16.00 -42.59 -63.93
C GLY A 913 14.93 -43.66 -64.16
N ASP A 914 14.97 -44.73 -63.37
CA ASP A 914 14.09 -45.90 -63.57
C ASP A 914 12.62 -45.60 -63.24
N VAL A 915 12.32 -44.62 -62.37
CA VAL A 915 10.95 -44.24 -62.03
C VAL A 915 10.34 -43.33 -63.10
N LEU A 916 9.14 -43.69 -63.55
CA LEU A 916 8.36 -42.95 -64.54
C LEU A 916 7.37 -41.96 -63.89
N PRO A 917 7.08 -40.81 -64.54
CA PRO A 917 6.18 -39.79 -64.00
C PRO A 917 4.78 -40.27 -63.63
N ASN A 918 4.22 -41.24 -64.39
CA ASN A 918 2.87 -41.78 -64.17
C ASN A 918 2.75 -42.74 -62.99
N GLN A 919 3.86 -43.06 -62.32
CA GLN A 919 3.87 -43.86 -61.11
C GLN A 919 3.57 -43.03 -59.85
N TYR A 920 3.58 -41.69 -59.95
CA TYR A 920 3.45 -40.77 -58.82
C TYR A 920 4.42 -41.09 -57.67
N ASN A 921 5.59 -41.62 -57.99
CA ASN A 921 6.61 -41.99 -57.03
C ASN A 921 7.70 -40.91 -57.01
N PHE A 922 7.66 -40.06 -55.99
CA PHE A 922 8.51 -38.86 -55.91
C PHE A 922 9.83 -39.11 -55.17
N ALA A 923 10.04 -40.30 -54.62
CA ALA A 923 11.17 -40.60 -53.76
C ALA A 923 11.96 -41.86 -54.16
N GLY A 924 11.69 -42.41 -55.34
CA GLY A 924 12.37 -43.62 -55.80
C GLY A 924 11.95 -44.90 -55.06
N LEU A 925 10.79 -44.91 -54.38
CA LEU A 925 10.40 -46.01 -53.51
C LEU A 925 10.30 -47.33 -54.28
N GLY A 926 11.18 -48.27 -53.95
CA GLY A 926 11.19 -49.62 -54.53
C GLY A 926 11.95 -49.74 -55.85
N ALA A 927 12.51 -48.64 -56.38
CA ALA A 927 13.44 -48.70 -57.49
C ALA A 927 14.82 -49.20 -56.99
N THR A 928 15.46 -50.08 -57.76
CA THR A 928 16.74 -50.70 -57.38
C THR A 928 17.88 -50.46 -58.38
N GLY A 929 17.64 -49.69 -59.44
CA GLY A 929 18.57 -49.57 -60.58
C GLY A 929 18.24 -50.55 -61.71
N ASN A 930 18.84 -50.34 -62.88
CA ASN A 930 18.82 -51.24 -64.05
C ASN A 930 17.42 -51.48 -64.66
N GLY A 931 16.56 -50.47 -64.71
CA GLY A 931 15.24 -50.56 -65.34
C GLY A 931 14.11 -51.07 -64.43
N VAL A 932 14.37 -51.26 -63.13
CA VAL A 932 13.31 -51.61 -62.15
C VAL A 932 12.56 -50.35 -61.74
N HIS A 933 11.35 -50.19 -62.27
CA HIS A 933 10.53 -48.97 -62.14
C HIS A 933 10.07 -48.62 -60.72
N GLY A 934 10.14 -49.55 -59.76
CA GLY A 934 9.69 -49.32 -58.39
C GLY A 934 8.17 -49.22 -58.21
N ASN A 935 7.74 -48.73 -57.05
CA ASN A 935 6.33 -48.70 -56.66
C ASN A 935 5.54 -47.65 -57.46
N SER A 936 4.25 -47.91 -57.68
CA SER A 936 3.30 -46.99 -58.33
C SER A 936 2.13 -46.70 -57.40
N PHE A 937 1.68 -45.44 -57.39
CA PHE A 937 0.59 -44.97 -56.54
C PHE A 937 -0.59 -44.51 -57.38
N LYS A 938 -1.78 -44.40 -56.78
CA LYS A 938 -3.02 -44.10 -57.51
C LYS A 938 -3.10 -42.65 -58.01
N ASP A 939 -2.51 -41.72 -57.26
CA ASP A 939 -2.58 -40.28 -57.48
C ASP A 939 -1.39 -39.58 -56.77
N VAL A 940 -1.21 -38.29 -57.04
CA VAL A 940 -0.10 -37.47 -56.52
C VAL A 940 -0.08 -37.49 -54.98
N ARG A 941 -1.24 -37.29 -54.33
CA ARG A 941 -1.33 -37.25 -52.86
C ARG A 941 -0.92 -38.57 -52.22
N THR A 942 -1.34 -39.69 -52.80
CA THR A 942 -0.97 -41.01 -52.28
C THR A 942 0.52 -41.28 -52.43
N GLY A 943 1.12 -40.85 -53.54
CA GLY A 943 2.56 -40.95 -53.77
C GLY A 943 3.39 -40.14 -52.77
N ILE A 944 2.98 -38.88 -52.53
CA ILE A 944 3.60 -38.00 -51.53
C ILE A 944 3.44 -38.60 -50.13
N ARG A 945 2.23 -39.06 -49.78
CA ARG A 945 2.00 -39.71 -48.48
C ARG A 945 2.91 -40.92 -48.28
N ALA A 946 3.09 -41.77 -49.29
CA ALA A 946 3.97 -42.93 -49.18
C ALA A 946 5.42 -42.52 -48.87
N GLN A 947 5.94 -41.46 -49.50
CA GLN A 947 7.25 -40.92 -49.17
C GLN A 947 7.32 -40.38 -47.74
N VAL A 948 6.34 -39.58 -47.32
CA VAL A 948 6.29 -38.99 -45.97
C VAL A 948 6.22 -40.08 -44.91
N GLN A 949 5.42 -41.13 -45.13
CA GLN A 949 5.37 -42.30 -44.27
C GLN A 949 6.72 -43.03 -44.23
N HIS A 950 7.42 -43.17 -45.36
CA HIS A 950 8.74 -43.79 -45.39
C HIS A 950 9.77 -42.98 -44.60
N LEU A 951 9.78 -41.65 -44.74
CA LEU A 951 10.63 -40.75 -43.97
C LEU A 951 10.33 -40.81 -42.47
N LYS A 952 9.05 -40.81 -42.08
CA LYS A 952 8.63 -40.99 -40.67
C LYS A 952 9.06 -42.33 -40.12
N CYS A 953 8.92 -43.40 -40.90
CA CYS A 953 9.42 -44.72 -40.54
C CYS A 953 10.90 -44.62 -40.20
N TYR A 954 11.71 -44.06 -41.10
CA TYR A 954 13.16 -43.95 -40.87
C TYR A 954 13.51 -43.06 -39.68
N ALA A 955 12.75 -42.00 -39.45
CA ALA A 955 13.13 -40.96 -38.50
C ALA A 955 12.56 -41.12 -37.08
N SER A 956 11.48 -41.88 -36.89
CA SER A 956 10.76 -41.96 -35.62
C SER A 956 10.28 -43.37 -35.26
N MET A 957 10.07 -43.59 -33.96
CA MET A 957 9.35 -44.72 -33.40
C MET A 957 7.85 -44.43 -33.22
N ASP A 958 7.35 -43.27 -33.67
CA ASP A 958 5.95 -42.87 -33.57
C ASP A 958 5.07 -43.55 -34.62
N PRO A 959 3.84 -43.97 -34.26
CA PRO A 959 2.91 -44.58 -35.20
C PRO A 959 2.47 -43.59 -36.28
N LEU A 960 1.98 -44.10 -37.42
CA LEU A 960 1.40 -43.28 -38.48
C LEU A 960 0.12 -42.58 -38.02
N ASN A 961 -0.06 -41.34 -38.48
CA ASN A 961 -1.27 -40.54 -38.22
C ASN A 961 -2.28 -40.67 -39.38
N GLN A 962 -1.83 -41.04 -40.57
CA GLN A 962 -2.64 -41.28 -41.76
C GLN A 962 -2.66 -42.77 -42.13
N PRO A 963 -3.68 -43.23 -42.89
CA PRO A 963 -3.75 -44.60 -43.37
C PRO A 963 -2.47 -45.02 -44.11
N LEU A 964 -1.96 -46.21 -43.79
CA LEU A 964 -0.75 -46.77 -44.39
C LEU A 964 -0.91 -46.95 -45.90
N VAL A 965 -0.02 -46.35 -46.68
CA VAL A 965 0.06 -46.50 -48.15
C VAL A 965 1.46 -46.86 -48.64
N ASP A 966 2.50 -46.66 -47.82
CA ASP A 966 3.85 -47.17 -48.12
C ASP A 966 3.98 -48.67 -47.82
N GLN A 967 4.07 -49.49 -48.87
CA GLN A 967 4.26 -50.93 -48.74
C GLN A 967 5.59 -51.34 -48.10
N ARG A 968 6.54 -50.40 -47.92
CA ARG A 968 7.84 -50.65 -47.29
C ARG A 968 7.85 -50.31 -45.80
N TRP A 969 6.76 -49.80 -45.23
CA TRP A 969 6.66 -49.57 -43.79
C TRP A 969 6.90 -50.87 -43.02
N SER A 970 7.91 -50.89 -42.15
CA SER A 970 8.21 -52.05 -41.31
C SER A 970 8.91 -51.64 -40.03
N GLU A 971 8.65 -52.38 -38.94
CA GLU A 971 9.33 -52.18 -37.65
C GLU A 971 10.86 -52.22 -37.78
N SER A 972 11.38 -53.02 -38.71
CA SER A 972 12.82 -53.15 -38.95
C SER A 972 13.49 -51.89 -39.49
N LEU A 973 12.72 -50.92 -40.00
CA LEU A 973 13.23 -49.66 -40.55
C LEU A 973 13.05 -48.49 -39.57
N ARG A 974 12.35 -48.69 -38.45
CA ARG A 974 11.93 -47.60 -37.57
C ARG A 974 13.10 -46.96 -36.83
N GLY A 975 13.17 -45.63 -36.87
CA GLY A 975 14.18 -44.83 -36.15
C GLY A 975 15.64 -45.00 -36.62
N LYS A 976 15.90 -45.66 -37.76
CA LYS A 976 17.26 -45.88 -38.27
C LYS A 976 17.99 -44.62 -38.71
N ALA A 977 17.27 -43.61 -39.16
CA ALA A 977 17.82 -42.33 -39.61
C ALA A 977 16.97 -41.16 -39.09
N PRO A 978 17.15 -40.74 -37.82
CA PRO A 978 16.43 -39.58 -37.25
C PRO A 978 16.81 -38.22 -37.87
N THR A 979 17.95 -38.15 -38.54
CA THR A 979 18.47 -36.92 -39.17
C THR A 979 18.75 -37.11 -40.65
N VAL A 980 18.75 -36.01 -41.41
CA VAL A 980 19.06 -35.97 -42.85
C VAL A 980 20.41 -36.60 -43.15
N GLU A 981 21.40 -36.41 -42.29
CA GLU A 981 22.74 -36.99 -42.42
C GLU A 981 22.72 -38.51 -42.42
N LYS A 982 21.83 -39.12 -41.64
CA LYS A 982 21.69 -40.59 -41.57
C LYS A 982 20.90 -41.19 -42.74
N LEU A 983 20.26 -40.38 -43.59
CA LEU A 983 19.69 -40.87 -44.84
C LEU A 983 20.79 -41.32 -45.80
N GLN A 984 21.99 -40.76 -45.70
CA GLN A 984 23.17 -41.28 -46.38
C GLN A 984 23.53 -42.67 -45.82
N GLY A 985 23.64 -43.66 -46.71
CA GLY A 985 23.92 -45.05 -46.35
C GLY A 985 22.69 -45.86 -45.92
N THR A 986 21.56 -45.20 -45.61
CA THR A 986 20.31 -45.89 -45.19
C THR A 986 19.22 -45.77 -46.25
N TRP A 987 19.05 -44.59 -46.83
CA TRP A 987 18.11 -44.32 -47.93
C TRP A 987 18.81 -44.39 -49.29
N ALA A 988 19.95 -43.72 -49.43
CA ALA A 988 20.74 -43.70 -50.66
C ALA A 988 22.18 -44.14 -50.39
N THR A 989 22.77 -44.90 -51.32
CA THR A 989 24.16 -45.39 -51.22
C THR A 989 25.20 -44.30 -51.55
N SER A 990 24.78 -43.17 -52.12
CA SER A 990 25.67 -42.06 -52.47
C SER A 990 26.28 -41.39 -51.23
N THR A 991 27.59 -41.21 -51.23
CA THR A 991 28.35 -40.57 -50.14
C THR A 991 28.20 -39.05 -50.08
N THR A 992 27.50 -38.44 -51.04
CA THR A 992 27.22 -36.99 -51.08
C THR A 992 25.75 -36.66 -50.84
N TYR A 993 24.89 -37.67 -50.66
CA TYR A 993 23.44 -37.51 -50.61
C TYR A 993 22.98 -36.53 -49.52
N ALA A 994 23.45 -36.73 -48.28
CA ALA A 994 23.10 -35.86 -47.16
C ALA A 994 23.52 -34.41 -47.40
N LYS A 995 24.74 -34.20 -47.92
CA LYS A 995 25.26 -32.87 -48.22
C LYS A 995 24.39 -32.14 -49.25
N THR A 996 24.02 -32.83 -50.34
CA THR A 996 23.18 -32.24 -51.39
C THR A 996 21.77 -31.93 -50.87
N LEU A 997 21.22 -32.80 -50.03
CA LEU A 997 19.89 -32.61 -49.43
C LEU A 997 19.88 -31.45 -48.44
N LEU A 998 20.89 -31.33 -47.58
CA LEU A 998 21.05 -30.19 -46.65
C LEU A 998 21.19 -28.85 -47.40
N GLN A 999 21.95 -28.81 -48.49
CA GLN A 999 22.07 -27.60 -49.32
C GLN A 999 20.73 -27.21 -49.98
N ALA A 1000 19.90 -28.19 -50.34
CA ALA A 1000 18.57 -27.93 -50.87
C ALA A 1000 17.63 -27.41 -49.77
N ILE A 1001 17.65 -28.01 -48.58
CA ILE A 1001 16.89 -27.56 -47.40
C ILE A 1001 17.27 -26.12 -47.03
N GLU A 1002 18.57 -25.81 -46.96
CA GLU A 1002 19.06 -24.46 -46.68
C GLU A 1002 18.56 -23.43 -47.70
N ARG A 1003 18.50 -23.79 -48.99
CA ARG A 1003 17.94 -22.90 -50.02
C ARG A 1003 16.44 -22.68 -49.86
N ILE A 1004 15.68 -23.68 -49.42
CA ILE A 1004 14.25 -23.55 -49.16
C ILE A 1004 14.01 -22.62 -47.96
N ASN A 1005 14.77 -22.81 -46.87
CA ASN A 1005 14.64 -22.00 -45.66
C ASN A 1005 15.03 -20.52 -45.83
N ASN A 1006 15.74 -20.18 -46.92
CA ASN A 1006 16.24 -18.83 -47.22
C ASN A 1006 15.45 -18.11 -48.35
N LEU A 1007 14.32 -18.68 -48.78
CA LEU A 1007 13.38 -18.06 -49.73
C LEU A 1007 12.24 -17.37 -48.98
#